data_AF-A0A2U1QLG0-F1
#
_entry.id   AF-A0A2U1QLG0-F1
#
_cell.length_a   1.000
_cell.length_b   1.000
_cell.length_c   1.000
_cell.angle_alpha   90.00
_cell.angle_beta   90.00
_cell.angle_gamma   90.00
#
_symmetry.space_group_name_H-M   'P 1'
#
loop_
_entity.id
_entity.type
_entity.pdbx_description
1 polymer ?
#
loop_
_entity_poly.entity_id
_entity_poly.type
_entity_poly.pdbx_seq_one_letter_code
_entity_poly.pdbx_strand_id
1 'polypeptide(L)'
;MTSQRAELAKFCSSRDCNRAYCYSQLELHKHVIKDCDKAIQLDPTLLQAYILKGRAYSALGRKDDAVMVWEQGHEYAVRESADLKQLLELEELLTAAKKSMAASLDKEAKQLSECSTSDSRNKSDLSTRISLIPSKSSDIHDTRSESSNDAKGKKKFSVTRISKAKSINVDFRLSRGIAQVNEGQYARAISIFDQVLREDPTYPEALIGRGTAYAFKRELDSAIADFTKALQSNPSAGEAWKRRGQARAALGESVEAIADLTKSLEFEPDSADILHERGIVNFKIKDFKAATEDLSECVKLDKDNKSAYTYLGLALSSLGEYKKAEEAHLKAIQIDQNFLDAWGHLAQFYQDLASSEKALDCLEKALKIDARFAKGYHLRGLLLHAMGDHRKAIKDLSVGLSIESSNIECLYLRASCHHAVGEYKEAVKDYDAALDLELDSMDKFVLQCLAFYQKEIALYTSAKINSEFSWFDIDRDVDPMFKEYWCKRLHPKNVCEKVYRQPPLRKAKVKKQDFTMTKPKSTLLSAADRVGKTIQYHCPGFLPNKRQHRMAGLAAIEIAQRVSKVWRSLQSEWRFSTKVASKNGKRPRRKEKIIIPRIDRDRTGCSSEASTSSALEEKSPGQSVFSWLHLYSVAVKWRQISEPCDPVVWVNKLSEEFNSGFGSNTPLILGQARITRYYPHFQRTLDVAKTVMKENGCVYSKADCAIDLSKDGKLEEILKAETCSDLYKVIGEDFWLATWCNSTAFEGKRLEGTRITLVKTGECGLMLQVRHHVLCNSYCGETYGSNDFGTLENFDGHGQSQSQFAIIGACHFRYNFMPLSRGSAVVGFSVMLGLLLAANMEFTGNIPEGRQVDWDAILSLDPDSFMDSVKSWLYPSLKVTTAWKDIPDVASTLETTGSVVAALSSYSS
;
A
#
# COMPACT_ATOMS: atom_id res chain seq x y z
N MET A 1 -1.17 48.44 -9.73
CA MET A 1 -1.19 47.35 -8.72
C MET A 1 -1.08 47.85 -7.27
N THR A 2 -0.38 48.95 -6.97
CA THR A 2 -0.24 49.49 -5.60
C THR A 2 -1.52 50.13 -5.02
N SER A 3 -2.32 50.81 -5.85
CA SER A 3 -3.59 51.43 -5.40
C SER A 3 -4.66 50.42 -4.98
N GLN A 4 -4.87 49.36 -5.77
CA GLN A 4 -5.83 48.29 -5.45
C GLN A 4 -5.42 47.47 -4.22
N ARG A 5 -4.12 47.21 -4.04
CA ARG A 5 -3.61 46.54 -2.82
C ARG A 5 -3.83 47.40 -1.56
N ALA A 6 -3.64 48.71 -1.66
CA ALA A 6 -3.88 49.63 -0.55
C ALA A 6 -5.38 49.75 -0.20
N GLU A 7 -6.27 49.77 -1.19
CA GLU A 7 -7.72 49.78 -0.97
C GLU A 7 -8.24 48.46 -0.38
N LEU A 8 -7.72 47.31 -0.86
CA LEU A 8 -8.04 45.99 -0.30
C LEU A 8 -7.53 45.85 1.14
N ALA A 9 -6.33 46.35 1.45
CA ALA A 9 -5.79 46.33 2.81
C ALA A 9 -6.65 47.15 3.78
N LYS A 10 -7.10 48.35 3.38
CA LYS A 10 -8.03 49.19 4.15
C LYS A 10 -9.40 48.55 4.36
N PHE A 11 -9.91 47.86 3.34
CA PHE A 11 -11.18 47.14 3.46
C PHE A 11 -11.07 45.95 4.42
N CYS A 12 -9.98 45.18 4.34
CA CYS A 12 -9.71 44.05 5.22
C CYS A 12 -9.47 44.48 6.68
N SER A 13 -8.69 45.55 6.92
CA SER A 13 -8.44 46.07 8.27
C SER A 13 -9.71 46.58 8.93
N SER A 14 -10.56 47.30 8.18
CA SER A 14 -11.88 47.77 8.65
C SER A 14 -12.81 46.60 9.00
N ARG A 15 -12.85 45.56 8.17
CA ARG A 15 -13.63 44.35 8.43
C ARG A 15 -13.18 43.62 9.70
N ASP A 16 -11.88 43.42 9.87
CA ASP A 16 -11.33 42.75 11.07
C ASP A 16 -11.56 43.59 12.34
N CYS A 17 -11.47 44.92 12.25
CA CYS A 17 -11.78 45.82 13.37
C CYS A 17 -13.28 45.80 13.74
N ASN A 18 -14.18 45.77 12.76
CA ASN A 18 -15.63 45.64 13.00
C ASN A 18 -15.97 44.28 13.65
N ARG A 19 -15.27 43.21 13.25
CA ARG A 19 -15.41 41.89 13.88
C ARG A 19 -14.87 41.90 15.32
N ALA A 20 -13.72 42.52 15.56
CA ALA A 20 -13.18 42.72 16.91
C ALA A 20 -14.12 43.54 17.81
N TYR A 21 -14.77 44.58 17.27
CA TYR A 21 -15.80 45.35 17.97
C TYR A 21 -16.95 44.44 18.41
N CYS A 22 -17.42 43.56 17.52
CA CYS A 22 -18.49 42.61 17.83
C CYS A 22 -18.08 41.60 18.91
N TYR A 23 -16.86 41.07 18.87
CA TYR A 23 -16.33 40.20 19.93
C TYR A 23 -16.19 40.91 21.28
N SER A 24 -15.89 42.20 21.27
CA SER A 24 -15.81 43.02 22.48
C SER A 24 -17.18 43.13 23.17
N GLN A 25 -18.27 43.26 22.39
CA GLN A 25 -19.64 43.25 22.92
C GLN A 25 -20.09 41.87 23.47
N LEU A 26 -19.38 40.81 23.11
CA LEU A 26 -19.62 39.43 23.57
C LEU A 26 -18.67 38.99 24.69
N GLU A 27 -17.84 39.90 25.22
CA GLU A 27 -16.83 39.62 26.25
C GLU A 27 -15.79 38.55 25.83
N LEU A 28 -15.62 38.32 24.52
CA LEU A 28 -14.66 37.35 23.96
C LEU A 28 -13.26 37.98 23.77
N HIS A 29 -12.67 38.47 24.86
CA HIS A 29 -11.49 39.34 24.84
C HIS A 29 -10.24 38.77 24.12
N LYS A 30 -10.02 37.45 24.13
CA LYS A 30 -8.90 36.82 23.39
C LYS A 30 -9.05 36.94 21.87
N HIS A 31 -10.28 36.89 21.36
CA HIS A 31 -10.57 37.02 19.92
C HIS A 31 -10.49 38.48 19.47
N VAL A 32 -10.90 39.41 20.34
CA VAL A 32 -10.71 40.86 20.13
C VAL A 32 -9.24 41.17 19.89
N ILE A 33 -8.34 40.65 20.75
CA ILE A 33 -6.90 40.89 20.63
C ILE A 33 -6.36 40.38 19.28
N LYS A 34 -6.68 39.13 18.91
CA LYS A 34 -6.21 38.50 17.67
C LYS A 34 -6.64 39.25 16.41
N ASP A 35 -7.89 39.70 16.36
CA ASP A 35 -8.40 40.45 15.21
C ASP A 35 -7.89 41.89 15.18
N CYS A 36 -7.75 42.54 16.33
CA CYS A 36 -7.10 43.85 16.40
C CYS A 36 -5.62 43.79 16.00
N ASP A 37 -4.89 42.71 16.34
CA ASP A 37 -3.50 42.52 15.90
C ASP A 37 -3.39 42.46 14.37
N LYS A 38 -4.28 41.70 13.73
CA LYS A 38 -4.36 41.62 12.26
C LYS A 38 -4.75 42.95 11.64
N ALA A 39 -5.75 43.64 12.21
CA ALA A 39 -6.19 44.94 11.72
C ALA A 39 -5.08 46.00 11.79
N ILE A 40 -4.33 46.03 12.90
CA ILE A 40 -3.19 46.94 13.10
C ILE A 40 -2.03 46.61 12.16
N GLN A 41 -1.76 45.32 11.91
CA GLN A 41 -0.71 44.89 10.99
C GLN A 41 -1.01 45.29 9.53
N LEU A 42 -2.30 45.31 9.15
CA LEU A 42 -2.75 45.70 7.81
C LEU A 42 -2.90 47.21 7.65
N ASP A 43 -3.36 47.91 8.70
CA ASP A 43 -3.55 49.36 8.72
C ASP A 43 -3.27 49.94 10.12
N PRO A 44 -2.03 50.44 10.35
CA PRO A 44 -1.64 51.04 11.62
C PRO A 44 -2.39 52.34 11.96
N THR A 45 -3.11 52.95 11.02
CA THR A 45 -3.84 54.22 11.22
C THR A 45 -5.20 54.04 11.90
N LEU A 46 -5.64 52.79 12.06
CA LEU A 46 -6.95 52.45 12.59
C LEU A 46 -7.00 52.50 14.13
N LEU A 47 -7.18 53.70 14.69
CA LEU A 47 -7.19 53.96 16.14
C LEU A 47 -8.22 53.12 16.92
N GLN A 48 -9.36 52.82 16.29
CA GLN A 48 -10.40 51.98 16.88
C GLN A 48 -9.88 50.58 17.29
N ALA A 49 -8.91 50.02 16.55
CA ALA A 49 -8.32 48.71 16.85
C ALA A 49 -7.45 48.77 18.12
N TYR A 50 -6.69 49.84 18.32
CA TYR A 50 -5.91 50.07 19.55
C TYR A 50 -6.83 50.24 20.78
N ILE A 51 -7.93 50.99 20.63
CA ILE A 51 -8.92 51.18 21.70
C ILE A 51 -9.53 49.83 22.12
N LEU A 52 -9.99 49.03 21.16
CA LEU A 52 -10.61 47.73 21.41
C LEU A 52 -9.64 46.72 22.02
N LYS A 53 -8.41 46.66 21.51
CA LYS A 53 -7.35 45.79 22.02
C LYS A 53 -6.95 46.15 23.46
N GLY A 54 -6.75 47.43 23.76
CA GLY A 54 -6.44 47.87 25.12
C GLY A 54 -7.59 47.62 26.10
N ARG A 55 -8.86 47.82 25.68
CA ARG A 55 -10.04 47.45 26.48
C ARG A 55 -10.09 45.95 26.77
N ALA A 56 -9.78 45.11 25.78
CA ALA A 56 -9.71 43.67 25.97
C ALA A 56 -8.59 43.25 26.93
N TYR A 57 -7.40 43.86 26.87
CA TYR A 57 -6.33 43.60 27.83
C TYR A 57 -6.70 44.04 29.25
N SER A 58 -7.32 45.22 29.39
CA SER A 58 -7.80 45.73 30.68
C SER A 58 -8.85 44.80 31.30
N ALA A 59 -9.82 44.32 30.50
CA ALA A 59 -10.83 43.36 30.95
C ALA A 59 -10.25 42.00 31.35
N LEU A 60 -9.11 41.59 30.78
CA LEU A 60 -8.37 40.38 31.16
C LEU A 60 -7.44 40.59 32.37
N GLY A 61 -7.45 41.77 33.00
CA GLY A 61 -6.58 42.10 34.14
C GLY A 61 -5.13 42.43 33.77
N ARG A 62 -4.80 42.50 32.47
CA ARG A 62 -3.47 42.82 31.94
C ARG A 62 -3.32 44.33 31.74
N LYS A 63 -3.22 45.07 32.84
CA LYS A 63 -3.25 46.54 32.83
C LYS A 63 -2.05 47.18 32.14
N ASP A 64 -0.85 46.62 32.32
CA ASP A 64 0.38 47.16 31.69
C ASP A 64 0.33 47.03 30.17
N ASP A 65 -0.13 45.88 29.66
CA ASP A 65 -0.33 45.65 28.23
C ASP A 65 -1.40 46.58 27.64
N ALA A 66 -2.46 46.88 28.41
CA ALA A 66 -3.50 47.82 27.98
C ALA A 66 -2.94 49.25 27.80
N VAL A 67 -2.12 49.71 28.75
CA VAL A 67 -1.46 51.02 28.67
C VAL A 67 -0.50 51.08 27.50
N MET A 68 0.36 50.07 27.32
CA MET A 68 1.28 50.00 26.18
C MET A 68 0.56 50.11 24.83
N VAL A 69 -0.54 49.39 24.66
CA VAL A 69 -1.31 49.41 23.40
C VAL A 69 -1.98 50.78 23.17
N TRP A 70 -2.49 51.42 24.22
CA TRP A 70 -3.05 52.76 24.10
C TRP A 70 -1.96 53.83 23.85
N GLU A 71 -0.79 53.73 24.48
CA GLU A 71 0.33 54.64 24.21
C GLU A 71 0.82 54.52 22.76
N GLN A 72 0.91 53.29 22.25
CA GLN A 72 1.23 53.04 20.85
C GLN A 72 0.19 53.67 19.91
N GLY A 73 -1.11 53.49 20.18
CA GLY A 73 -2.17 54.12 19.40
C GLY A 73 -2.14 55.65 19.46
N HIS A 74 -1.84 56.24 20.62
CA HIS A 74 -1.71 57.68 20.81
C HIS A 74 -0.51 58.26 20.04
N GLU A 75 0.65 57.59 20.10
CA GLU A 75 1.85 58.03 19.37
C GLU A 75 1.63 58.05 17.85
N TYR A 76 0.92 57.06 17.31
CA TYR A 76 0.51 57.05 15.91
C TYR A 76 -0.49 58.18 15.59
N ALA A 77 -1.49 58.41 16.45
CA ALA A 77 -2.50 59.47 16.28
C ALA A 77 -1.93 60.89 16.31
N VAL A 78 -0.83 61.12 17.03
CA VAL A 78 -0.16 62.43 17.11
C VAL A 78 0.73 62.70 15.89
N ARG A 79 1.26 61.66 15.24
CA ARG A 79 2.14 61.78 14.06
C ARG A 79 1.38 61.95 12.75
N GLU A 80 0.19 61.38 12.63
CA GLU A 80 -0.70 61.55 11.48
C GLU A 80 -2.00 62.20 11.94
N SER A 81 -2.39 63.34 11.37
CA SER A 81 -3.58 64.09 11.79
C SER A 81 -4.87 63.28 11.57
N ALA A 82 -5.34 62.58 12.61
CA ALA A 82 -6.52 61.73 12.59
C ALA A 82 -7.56 62.12 13.66
N ASP A 83 -8.78 61.61 13.45
CA ASP A 83 -10.05 61.91 14.13
C ASP A 83 -9.95 62.34 15.61
N LEU A 84 -10.18 63.65 15.84
CA LEU A 84 -10.10 64.32 17.14
C LEU A 84 -10.93 63.63 18.24
N LYS A 85 -12.03 62.97 17.85
CA LYS A 85 -12.94 62.29 18.78
C LYS A 85 -12.33 61.01 19.36
N GLN A 86 -11.67 60.21 18.52
CA GLN A 86 -11.01 58.97 18.97
C GLN A 86 -9.73 59.28 19.75
N LEU A 87 -9.04 60.37 19.40
CA LEU A 87 -7.87 60.84 20.14
C LEU A 87 -8.22 61.26 21.57
N LEU A 88 -9.31 62.03 21.76
CA LEU A 88 -9.83 62.39 23.08
C LEU A 88 -10.24 61.16 23.90
N GLU A 89 -10.89 60.17 23.29
CA GLU A 89 -11.24 58.90 23.97
C GLU A 89 -9.99 58.13 24.42
N LEU A 90 -8.92 58.15 23.63
CA LEU A 90 -7.65 57.50 23.95
C LEU A 90 -6.90 58.23 25.08
N GLU A 91 -6.90 59.56 25.07
CA GLU A 91 -6.36 60.39 26.15
C GLU A 91 -7.10 60.19 27.47
N GLU A 92 -8.43 60.09 27.44
CA GLU A 92 -9.24 59.78 28.63
C GLU A 92 -8.92 58.39 29.19
N LEU A 93 -8.77 57.38 28.33
CA LEU A 93 -8.41 56.03 28.77
C LEU A 93 -7.00 55.98 29.35
N LEU A 94 -6.03 56.67 28.73
CA LEU A 94 -4.65 56.76 29.23
C LEU A 94 -4.56 57.50 30.56
N THR A 95 -5.26 58.63 30.71
CA THR A 95 -5.28 59.39 31.97
C THR A 95 -5.97 58.61 33.09
N ALA A 96 -7.07 57.92 32.81
CA ALA A 96 -7.75 57.05 33.77
C ALA A 96 -6.86 55.86 34.19
N ALA A 97 -6.18 55.21 33.24
CA ALA A 97 -5.30 54.07 33.51
C ALA A 97 -4.07 54.48 34.33
N LYS A 98 -3.40 55.58 33.96
CA LYS A 98 -2.25 56.14 34.70
C LYS A 98 -2.63 56.57 36.11
N LYS A 99 -3.83 57.15 36.30
CA LYS A 99 -4.36 57.50 37.62
C LYS A 99 -4.69 56.26 38.47
N SER A 100 -5.22 55.19 37.86
CA SER A 100 -5.44 53.91 38.55
C SER A 100 -4.14 53.23 38.96
N MET A 101 -3.07 53.31 38.15
CA MET A 101 -1.74 52.77 38.49
C MET A 101 -1.05 53.59 39.59
N ALA A 102 -1.15 54.92 39.54
CA ALA A 102 -0.63 55.80 40.59
C ALA A 102 -1.35 55.52 41.93
N ALA A 103 -2.65 55.26 41.91
CA ALA A 103 -3.42 54.91 43.11
C ALA A 103 -3.12 53.50 43.67
N SER A 104 -2.70 52.53 42.84
CA SER A 104 -2.23 51.22 43.32
C SER A 104 -0.83 51.30 43.92
N LEU A 105 0.07 52.08 43.32
CA LEU A 105 1.41 52.35 43.86
C LEU A 105 1.36 53.13 45.18
N ASP A 106 0.42 54.08 45.32
CA ASP A 106 0.21 54.84 46.57
C ASP A 106 -0.43 53.99 47.68
N LYS A 107 -1.17 52.93 47.32
CA LYS A 107 -1.69 51.91 48.27
C LYS A 107 -0.60 50.93 48.73
N GLU A 108 0.28 50.50 47.84
CA GLU A 108 1.44 49.67 48.18
C GLU A 108 2.46 50.46 49.01
N ALA A 109 2.67 51.75 48.70
CA ALA A 109 3.52 52.64 49.48
C ALA A 109 2.97 52.90 50.90
N LYS A 110 1.64 53.01 51.06
CA LYS A 110 0.99 53.13 52.38
C LYS A 110 1.02 51.82 53.19
N GLN A 111 0.91 50.66 52.55
CA GLN A 111 1.11 49.36 53.21
C GLN A 111 2.57 49.12 53.63
N LEU A 112 3.54 49.68 52.90
CA LEU A 112 4.95 49.64 53.28
C LEU A 112 5.31 50.67 54.37
N SER A 113 4.59 51.80 54.48
CA SER A 113 4.82 52.79 55.54
C SER A 113 4.22 52.40 56.89
N GLU A 114 3.18 51.56 56.93
CA GLU A 114 2.61 51.02 58.18
C GLU A 114 3.42 49.85 58.79
N CYS A 115 4.42 49.33 58.08
CA CYS A 115 5.24 48.18 58.53
C CYS A 115 6.64 48.59 59.08
N SER A 116 6.88 49.88 59.34
CA SER A 116 8.19 50.37 59.78
C SER A 116 8.13 51.36 60.95
N THR A 117 7.43 51.02 62.04
CA THR A 117 7.74 51.60 63.36
C THR A 117 7.61 50.57 64.49
N SER A 118 8.62 50.59 65.36
CA SER A 118 8.82 49.80 66.58
C SER A 118 9.34 48.37 66.41
N ASP A 119 10.66 48.28 66.31
CA ASP A 119 11.41 47.14 66.84
C ASP A 119 12.24 47.58 68.05
N SER A 120 12.54 46.60 68.91
CA SER A 120 13.41 46.59 70.08
C SER A 120 12.79 46.99 71.44
N ARG A 121 12.63 46.00 72.34
CA ARG A 121 13.76 45.52 73.16
C ARG A 121 13.42 44.33 74.07
N ASN A 122 14.37 43.41 74.07
CA ASN A 122 14.93 42.64 75.19
C ASN A 122 14.29 41.31 75.62
N LYS A 123 15.16 40.27 75.52
CA LYS A 123 15.62 39.32 76.56
C LYS A 123 14.53 38.57 77.34
N SER A 124 14.61 37.29 77.66
CA SER A 124 15.59 36.21 77.54
C SER A 124 14.92 35.01 78.25
N ASP A 125 15.45 33.82 78.00
CA ASP A 125 15.44 32.67 78.92
C ASP A 125 14.19 31.77 79.07
N LEU A 126 14.38 30.58 78.48
CA LEU A 126 14.63 29.30 79.17
C LEU A 126 13.43 28.43 79.62
N SER A 127 13.49 27.19 79.11
CA SER A 127 13.05 25.93 79.76
C SER A 127 11.53 25.68 79.77
N THR A 128 10.94 24.48 79.69
CA THR A 128 11.42 23.08 79.71
C THR A 128 10.28 22.18 79.16
N ARG A 129 10.65 21.10 78.46
CA ARG A 129 10.07 19.74 78.41
C ARG A 129 8.54 19.46 78.36
N ILE A 130 8.19 18.65 77.33
CA ILE A 130 7.46 17.36 77.37
C ILE A 130 5.96 17.39 77.75
N SER A 131 5.05 17.09 76.81
CA SER A 131 4.45 15.74 76.55
C SER A 131 3.04 15.75 75.91
N LEU A 132 2.82 14.71 75.08
CA LEU A 132 1.59 13.93 74.83
C LEU A 132 0.56 14.39 73.75
N ILE A 133 0.53 13.54 72.70
CA ILE A 133 -0.53 13.10 71.76
C ILE A 133 -1.77 12.56 72.56
N PRO A 134 -3.03 12.31 72.06
CA PRO A 134 -3.49 12.04 70.66
C PRO A 134 -4.88 12.55 70.14
N SER A 135 -4.98 12.57 68.80
CA SER A 135 -5.95 11.87 67.90
C SER A 135 -7.45 12.19 67.75
N LYS A 136 -7.88 12.01 66.48
CA LYS A 136 -9.12 11.42 65.90
C LYS A 136 -10.34 12.30 65.56
N SER A 137 -10.48 12.53 64.24
CA SER A 137 -11.53 12.09 63.28
C SER A 137 -13.03 12.01 63.64
N SER A 138 -13.83 12.10 62.56
CA SER A 138 -15.20 11.56 62.34
C SER A 138 -16.33 12.59 62.57
N ASP A 139 -17.45 12.62 61.87
CA ASP A 139 -17.94 12.16 60.56
C ASP A 139 -19.41 12.64 60.45
N ILE A 140 -20.02 12.51 59.27
CA ILE A 140 -21.47 12.29 59.02
C ILE A 140 -22.46 13.49 58.87
N HIS A 141 -23.12 13.42 57.71
CA HIS A 141 -24.38 13.99 57.20
C HIS A 141 -25.58 13.99 58.16
N ASP A 142 -26.55 14.90 57.98
CA ASP A 142 -27.89 14.51 57.48
C ASP A 142 -28.83 15.68 57.11
N THR A 143 -29.91 15.29 56.45
CA THR A 143 -30.87 15.98 55.57
C THR A 143 -32.16 16.47 56.26
N ARG A 144 -33.04 17.12 55.45
CA ARG A 144 -34.48 17.47 55.62
C ARG A 144 -34.81 18.84 56.25
N SER A 145 -35.99 19.45 56.06
CA SER A 145 -36.90 19.71 54.92
C SER A 145 -38.08 20.51 55.51
N GLU A 146 -38.60 21.48 54.74
CA GLU A 146 -39.97 22.06 54.77
C GLU A 146 -40.43 23.08 55.84
N SER A 147 -40.90 24.23 55.28
CA SER A 147 -42.08 25.06 55.64
C SER A 147 -42.05 25.82 56.99
N SER A 148 -42.60 27.02 57.18
CA SER A 148 -43.29 28.04 56.38
C SER A 148 -43.51 29.23 57.33
N ASN A 149 -43.34 30.48 56.87
CA ASN A 149 -44.36 31.54 56.99
C ASN A 149 -43.86 32.90 56.49
N ASP A 150 -44.68 33.45 55.60
CA ASP A 150 -44.61 34.76 54.96
C ASP A 150 -44.66 35.93 55.97
N ALA A 151 -43.96 37.04 55.68
CA ALA A 151 -44.54 38.12 54.85
C ALA A 151 -43.81 39.48 55.01
N LYS A 152 -43.69 40.15 53.85
CA LYS A 152 -43.53 41.60 53.58
C LYS A 152 -42.12 42.15 53.35
N GLY A 153 -41.87 42.50 52.09
CA GLY A 153 -40.81 43.45 51.71
C GLY A 153 -40.37 43.46 50.24
N LYS A 154 -41.26 43.21 49.25
CA LYS A 154 -40.91 43.38 47.82
C LYS A 154 -40.67 44.86 47.48
N LYS A 155 -39.44 45.21 47.06
CA LYS A 155 -39.21 46.28 46.08
C LYS A 155 -38.41 45.74 44.89
N LYS A 156 -39.05 45.87 43.73
CA LYS A 156 -38.59 45.57 42.37
C LYS A 156 -37.22 46.17 42.08
N PHE A 157 -36.31 45.39 41.49
CA PHE A 157 -35.45 45.91 40.43
C PHE A 157 -36.01 45.42 39.11
N SER A 158 -36.44 46.39 38.31
CA SER A 158 -36.95 46.20 36.97
C SER A 158 -35.86 45.63 36.06
N VAL A 159 -36.17 44.50 35.42
CA VAL A 159 -35.60 44.17 34.12
C VAL A 159 -35.94 45.33 33.20
N THR A 160 -34.93 46.14 32.86
CA THR A 160 -35.04 47.09 31.76
C THR A 160 -35.26 46.26 30.50
N ARG A 161 -36.52 46.27 30.05
CA ARG A 161 -36.89 45.98 28.65
C ARG A 161 -35.90 46.73 27.78
N ILE A 162 -35.01 46.00 27.11
CA ILE A 162 -34.35 46.49 25.91
C ILE A 162 -35.48 46.78 24.93
N SER A 163 -35.67 48.05 24.64
CA SER A 163 -36.61 48.54 23.64
C SER A 163 -36.37 47.81 22.32
N LYS A 164 -37.43 47.20 21.77
CA LYS A 164 -37.51 46.83 20.36
C LYS A 164 -37.12 48.04 19.50
N ALA A 165 -36.40 47.77 18.42
CA ALA A 165 -35.90 48.70 17.39
C ALA A 165 -34.51 49.32 17.63
N LYS A 166 -33.48 48.48 17.65
CA LYS A 166 -32.25 48.73 16.87
C LYS A 166 -31.92 47.44 16.13
N SER A 167 -31.85 47.52 14.79
CA SER A 167 -31.38 46.43 13.96
C SER A 167 -30.05 45.93 14.53
N ILE A 168 -30.00 44.67 15.01
CA ILE A 168 -28.74 44.02 15.33
C ILE A 168 -27.96 43.97 14.02
N ASN A 169 -26.81 44.67 13.97
CA ASN A 169 -25.96 44.75 12.78
C ASN A 169 -25.70 43.34 12.21
N VAL A 170 -25.83 43.19 10.89
CA VAL A 170 -25.54 41.95 10.16
C VAL A 170 -24.17 41.41 10.54
N ASP A 171 -23.15 42.27 10.69
CA ASP A 171 -21.79 41.91 11.10
C ASP A 171 -21.74 41.16 12.45
N PHE A 172 -22.56 41.59 13.40
CA PHE A 172 -22.66 40.94 14.71
C PHE A 172 -23.31 39.56 14.62
N ARG A 173 -24.35 39.41 13.78
CA ARG A 173 -25.00 38.11 13.54
C ARG A 173 -24.06 37.14 12.85
N LEU A 174 -23.31 37.60 11.85
CA LEU A 174 -22.27 36.81 11.16
C LEU A 174 -21.19 36.36 12.13
N SER A 175 -20.63 37.28 12.92
CA SER A 175 -19.58 36.98 13.90
C SER A 175 -20.06 35.95 14.93
N ARG A 176 -21.31 36.09 15.41
CA ARG A 176 -21.92 35.12 16.31
C ARG A 176 -22.14 33.76 15.64
N GLY A 177 -22.58 33.75 14.38
CA GLY A 177 -22.74 32.52 13.60
C GLY A 177 -21.42 31.77 13.44
N ILE A 178 -20.33 32.48 13.08
CA ILE A 178 -18.98 31.91 12.95
C ILE A 178 -18.48 31.36 14.29
N ALA A 179 -18.68 32.09 15.39
CA ALA A 179 -18.32 31.61 16.72
C ALA A 179 -19.06 30.30 17.06
N GLN A 180 -20.35 30.20 16.74
CA GLN A 180 -21.12 28.97 16.94
C GLN A 180 -20.61 27.81 16.07
N VAL A 181 -20.13 28.06 14.84
CA VAL A 181 -19.44 27.03 14.03
C VAL A 181 -18.18 26.54 14.73
N ASN A 182 -17.34 27.46 15.22
CA ASN A 182 -16.09 27.13 15.89
C ASN A 182 -16.30 26.38 17.23
N GLU A 183 -17.43 26.63 17.90
CA GLU A 183 -17.85 25.91 19.12
C GLU A 183 -18.52 24.55 18.83
N GLY A 184 -18.69 24.16 17.57
CA GLY A 184 -19.36 22.91 17.18
C GLY A 184 -20.88 22.96 17.26
N GLN A 185 -21.47 24.13 17.51
CA GLN A 185 -22.91 24.34 17.65
C GLN A 185 -23.57 24.60 16.28
N TYR A 186 -23.40 23.67 15.34
CA TYR A 186 -23.74 23.86 13.92
C TYR A 186 -25.21 24.20 13.68
N ALA A 187 -26.15 23.57 14.39
CA ALA A 187 -27.58 23.86 14.24
C ALA A 187 -27.94 25.30 14.64
N ARG A 188 -27.28 25.84 15.68
CA ARG A 188 -27.45 27.23 16.10
C ARG A 188 -26.80 28.19 15.11
N ALA A 189 -25.61 27.85 14.61
CA ALA A 189 -24.94 28.61 13.56
C ALA A 189 -25.82 28.73 12.30
N ILE A 190 -26.36 27.60 11.82
CA ILE A 190 -27.28 27.54 10.66
C ILE A 190 -28.48 28.45 10.90
N SER A 191 -29.14 28.35 12.05
CA SER A 191 -30.29 29.20 12.39
C SER A 191 -29.96 30.70 12.40
N ILE A 192 -28.75 31.08 12.83
CA ILE A 192 -28.29 32.47 12.81
C ILE A 192 -28.04 32.93 11.37
N PHE A 193 -27.39 32.11 10.54
CA PHE A 193 -27.18 32.45 9.13
C PHE A 193 -28.49 32.49 8.34
N ASP A 194 -29.46 31.62 8.64
CA ASP A 194 -30.81 31.65 8.05
C ASP A 194 -31.56 32.95 8.39
N GLN A 195 -31.27 33.60 9.52
CA GLN A 195 -31.85 34.91 9.82
C GLN A 195 -31.27 35.98 8.90
N VAL A 196 -29.96 35.94 8.63
CA VAL A 196 -29.30 36.87 7.70
C VAL A 196 -29.79 36.63 6.27
N LEU A 197 -29.87 35.35 5.86
CA LEU A 197 -30.27 34.97 4.50
C LEU A 197 -31.77 35.14 4.23
N ARG A 198 -32.60 35.30 5.25
CA ARG A 198 -33.99 35.75 5.09
C ARG A 198 -34.09 37.24 4.75
N GLU A 199 -33.14 38.04 5.20
CA GLU A 199 -33.07 39.47 4.91
C GLU A 199 -32.39 39.72 3.55
N ASP A 200 -31.28 39.02 3.28
CA ASP A 200 -30.60 39.01 1.98
C ASP A 200 -30.22 37.56 1.58
N PRO A 201 -31.00 36.90 0.69
CA PRO A 201 -30.75 35.53 0.26
C PRO A 201 -29.43 35.28 -0.46
N THR A 202 -28.78 36.33 -0.95
CA THR A 202 -27.54 36.26 -1.73
C THR A 202 -26.30 36.66 -0.94
N TYR A 203 -26.45 37.01 0.35
CA TYR A 203 -25.36 37.53 1.18
C TYR A 203 -24.18 36.53 1.30
N PRO A 204 -23.01 36.80 0.67
CA PRO A 204 -21.96 35.79 0.47
C PRO A 204 -21.39 35.22 1.77
N GLU A 205 -21.09 36.05 2.77
CA GLU A 205 -20.47 35.61 4.02
C GLU A 205 -21.41 34.75 4.87
N ALA A 206 -22.73 35.00 4.80
CA ALA A 206 -23.73 34.18 5.48
C ALA A 206 -23.90 32.83 4.77
N LEU A 207 -23.88 32.81 3.43
CA LEU A 207 -23.89 31.57 2.64
C LEU A 207 -22.63 30.74 2.91
N ILE A 208 -21.44 31.35 2.94
CA ILE A 208 -20.18 30.67 3.28
C ILE A 208 -20.23 30.12 4.72
N GLY A 209 -20.71 30.93 5.67
CA GLY A 209 -20.84 30.51 7.07
C GLY A 209 -21.81 29.34 7.26
N ARG A 210 -22.98 29.37 6.59
CA ARG A 210 -23.97 28.31 6.64
C ARG A 210 -23.49 27.05 5.93
N GLY A 211 -22.90 27.19 4.74
CA GLY A 211 -22.29 26.10 4.00
C GLY A 211 -21.20 25.40 4.80
N THR A 212 -20.36 26.16 5.51
CA THR A 212 -19.34 25.59 6.41
C THR A 212 -19.95 24.78 7.56
N ALA A 213 -21.04 25.28 8.15
CA ALA A 213 -21.77 24.54 9.18
C ALA A 213 -22.39 23.24 8.63
N TYR A 214 -22.93 23.27 7.41
CA TYR A 214 -23.41 22.06 6.73
C TYR A 214 -22.29 21.05 6.45
N ALA A 215 -21.12 21.53 6.00
CA ALA A 215 -19.95 20.67 5.76
C ALA A 215 -19.50 19.95 7.03
N PHE A 216 -19.44 20.64 8.18
CA PHE A 216 -19.11 20.01 9.46
C PHE A 216 -20.18 19.03 9.95
N LYS A 217 -21.45 19.20 9.55
CA LYS A 217 -22.53 18.21 9.74
C LYS A 217 -22.47 17.04 8.77
N ARG A 218 -21.51 17.01 7.84
CA ARG A 218 -21.41 16.08 6.70
C ARG A 218 -22.56 16.17 5.70
N GLU A 219 -23.29 17.28 5.68
CA GLU A 219 -24.31 17.60 4.68
C GLU A 219 -23.64 18.28 3.47
N LEU A 220 -22.76 17.54 2.78
CA LEU A 220 -21.83 18.08 1.79
C LEU A 220 -22.53 18.70 0.57
N ASP A 221 -23.61 18.08 0.06
CA ASP A 221 -24.39 18.64 -1.05
C ASP A 221 -25.01 20.00 -0.72
N SER A 222 -25.52 20.13 0.51
CA SER A 222 -26.09 21.40 1.00
C SER A 222 -25.01 22.46 1.16
N ALA A 223 -23.83 22.06 1.64
CA ALA A 223 -22.67 22.94 1.70
C ALA A 223 -22.24 23.45 0.32
N ILE A 224 -22.12 22.56 -0.66
CA ILE A 224 -21.73 22.89 -2.05
C ILE A 224 -22.76 23.82 -2.69
N ALA A 225 -24.06 23.60 -2.44
CA ALA A 225 -25.12 24.47 -2.94
C ALA A 225 -24.99 25.89 -2.38
N ASP A 226 -24.73 26.04 -1.08
CA ASP A 226 -24.55 27.35 -0.46
C ASP A 226 -23.26 28.05 -0.93
N PHE A 227 -22.14 27.33 -1.05
CA PHE A 227 -20.91 27.91 -1.60
C PHE A 227 -21.08 28.32 -3.07
N THR A 228 -21.82 27.55 -3.85
CA THR A 228 -22.10 27.89 -5.25
C THR A 228 -22.95 29.15 -5.35
N LYS A 229 -23.97 29.32 -4.49
CA LYS A 229 -24.74 30.57 -4.42
C LYS A 229 -23.86 31.75 -3.98
N ALA A 230 -22.96 31.55 -3.02
CA ALA A 230 -22.02 32.58 -2.59
C ALA A 230 -21.14 33.04 -3.75
N LEU A 231 -20.65 32.11 -4.58
CA LEU A 231 -19.83 32.38 -5.75
C LEU A 231 -20.61 33.01 -6.91
N GLN A 232 -21.90 32.70 -7.06
CA GLN A 232 -22.78 33.39 -8.00
C GLN A 232 -22.98 34.86 -7.61
N SER A 233 -23.10 35.15 -6.31
CA SER A 233 -23.23 36.52 -5.81
C SER A 233 -21.90 37.27 -5.80
N ASN A 234 -20.78 36.61 -5.48
CA ASN A 234 -19.45 37.20 -5.43
C ASN A 234 -18.40 36.20 -5.97
N PRO A 235 -18.07 36.26 -7.27
CA PRO A 235 -17.07 35.39 -7.88
C PRO A 235 -15.65 35.56 -7.32
N SER A 236 -15.37 36.69 -6.67
CA SER A 236 -14.06 37.00 -6.06
C SER A 236 -13.90 36.48 -4.63
N ALA A 237 -14.88 35.74 -4.10
CA ALA A 237 -14.80 35.15 -2.77
C ALA A 237 -13.89 33.90 -2.76
N GLY A 238 -12.57 34.11 -2.60
CA GLY A 238 -11.57 33.03 -2.53
C GLY A 238 -11.89 31.92 -1.51
N GLU A 239 -12.33 32.29 -0.30
CA GLU A 239 -12.72 31.32 0.74
C GLU A 239 -13.88 30.41 0.30
N ALA A 240 -14.83 30.91 -0.51
CA ALA A 240 -15.93 30.10 -1.02
C ALA A 240 -15.44 29.06 -2.04
N TRP A 241 -14.47 29.42 -2.90
CA TRP A 241 -13.80 28.49 -3.81
C TRP A 241 -13.09 27.39 -3.02
N LYS A 242 -12.27 27.75 -2.02
CA LYS A 242 -11.59 26.78 -1.15
C LYS A 242 -12.57 25.80 -0.49
N ARG A 243 -13.59 26.33 0.18
CA ARG A 243 -14.55 25.52 0.95
C ARG A 243 -15.39 24.60 0.07
N ARG A 244 -15.76 25.07 -1.13
CA ARG A 244 -16.44 24.22 -2.12
C ARG A 244 -15.52 23.13 -2.64
N GLY A 245 -14.26 23.46 -2.94
CA GLY A 245 -13.25 22.47 -3.34
C GLY A 245 -13.04 21.38 -2.29
N GLN A 246 -12.94 21.76 -1.00
CA GLN A 246 -12.84 20.81 0.12
C GLN A 246 -14.08 19.90 0.22
N ALA A 247 -15.28 20.46 0.11
CA ALA A 247 -16.52 19.68 0.17
C ALA A 247 -16.64 18.70 -1.01
N ARG A 248 -16.28 19.15 -2.22
CA ARG A 248 -16.23 18.32 -3.44
C ARG A 248 -15.21 17.19 -3.32
N ALA A 249 -14.02 17.49 -2.80
CA ALA A 249 -12.99 16.48 -2.52
C ALA A 249 -13.49 15.41 -1.54
N ALA A 250 -14.28 15.81 -0.54
CA ALA A 250 -14.89 14.88 0.42
C ALA A 250 -16.01 14.01 -0.19
N LEU A 251 -16.72 14.51 -1.22
CA LEU A 251 -17.68 13.72 -2.01
C LEU A 251 -17.02 12.83 -3.08
N GLY A 252 -15.73 13.02 -3.35
CA GLY A 252 -15.00 12.30 -4.40
C GLY A 252 -15.02 12.98 -5.77
N GLU A 253 -15.63 14.17 -5.90
CA GLU A 253 -15.63 15.04 -7.09
C GLU A 253 -14.24 15.69 -7.27
N SER A 254 -13.25 14.86 -7.61
CA SER A 254 -11.84 15.24 -7.51
C SER A 254 -11.41 16.25 -8.58
N VAL A 255 -11.95 16.16 -9.79
CA VAL A 255 -11.61 17.08 -10.90
C VAL A 255 -12.14 18.48 -10.61
N GLU A 256 -13.40 18.57 -10.19
CA GLU A 256 -14.07 19.80 -9.80
C GLU A 256 -13.43 20.40 -8.54
N ALA A 257 -13.01 19.57 -7.59
CA ALA A 257 -12.27 20.01 -6.41
C ALA A 257 -10.94 20.65 -6.78
N ILE A 258 -10.14 20.05 -7.67
CA ILE A 258 -8.87 20.62 -8.14
C ILE A 258 -9.11 21.96 -8.84
N ALA A 259 -10.15 22.07 -9.67
CA ALA A 259 -10.49 23.32 -10.35
C ALA A 259 -10.84 24.43 -9.34
N ASP A 260 -11.66 24.13 -8.33
CA ASP A 260 -12.03 25.09 -7.28
C ASP A 260 -10.84 25.50 -6.41
N LEU A 261 -9.99 24.56 -6.00
CA LEU A 261 -8.79 24.85 -5.20
C LEU A 261 -7.76 25.65 -6.00
N THR A 262 -7.61 25.36 -7.30
CA THR A 262 -6.77 26.15 -8.20
C THR A 262 -7.28 27.58 -8.33
N LYS A 263 -8.60 27.75 -8.46
CA LYS A 263 -9.21 29.08 -8.50
C LYS A 263 -9.01 29.83 -7.19
N SER A 264 -9.05 29.12 -6.06
CA SER A 264 -8.77 29.71 -4.74
C SER A 264 -7.32 30.20 -4.61
N LEU A 265 -6.34 29.49 -5.18
CA LEU A 265 -4.92 29.90 -5.18
C LEU A 265 -4.67 31.16 -6.03
N GLU A 266 -5.53 31.48 -7.01
CA GLU A 266 -5.41 32.77 -7.71
C GLU A 266 -5.66 33.97 -6.78
N PHE A 267 -6.47 33.78 -5.71
CA PHE A 267 -6.76 34.81 -4.71
C PHE A 267 -5.78 34.76 -3.53
N GLU A 268 -5.32 33.57 -3.15
CA GLU A 268 -4.35 33.35 -2.07
C GLU A 268 -3.17 32.46 -2.55
N PRO A 269 -2.21 32.99 -3.32
CA PRO A 269 -1.16 32.18 -3.98
C PRO A 269 -0.25 31.40 -3.03
N ASP A 270 0.01 31.94 -1.83
CA ASP A 270 0.95 31.38 -0.85
C ASP A 270 0.22 30.68 0.31
N SER A 271 -0.93 30.06 0.03
CA SER A 271 -1.74 29.37 1.06
C SER A 271 -1.35 27.90 1.20
N ALA A 272 -0.59 27.58 2.25
CA ALA A 272 -0.16 26.21 2.56
C ALA A 272 -1.36 25.23 2.72
N ASP A 273 -2.46 25.70 3.30
CA ASP A 273 -3.70 24.92 3.49
C ASP A 273 -4.31 24.49 2.14
N ILE A 274 -4.40 25.40 1.17
CA ILE A 274 -4.97 25.09 -0.15
C ILE A 274 -4.04 24.16 -0.94
N LEU A 275 -2.73 24.40 -0.88
CA LEU A 275 -1.72 23.54 -1.52
C LEU A 275 -1.72 22.13 -0.92
N HIS A 276 -1.84 22.01 0.40
CA HIS A 276 -1.96 20.72 1.08
C HIS A 276 -3.18 19.93 0.58
N GLU A 277 -4.35 20.56 0.57
CA GLU A 277 -5.60 19.93 0.13
C GLU A 277 -5.54 19.54 -1.35
N ARG A 278 -5.11 20.46 -2.23
CA ARG A 278 -5.01 20.16 -3.67
C ARG A 278 -3.98 19.06 -3.94
N GLY A 279 -2.87 19.06 -3.21
CA GLY A 279 -1.85 18.02 -3.24
C GLY A 279 -2.40 16.64 -2.85
N ILE A 280 -3.24 16.55 -1.81
CA ILE A 280 -3.91 15.30 -1.42
C ILE A 280 -4.90 14.83 -2.50
N VAL A 281 -5.68 15.74 -3.08
CA VAL A 281 -6.63 15.39 -4.15
C VAL A 281 -5.88 14.90 -5.39
N ASN A 282 -4.81 15.59 -5.80
CA ASN A 282 -3.90 15.17 -6.87
C ASN A 282 -3.31 13.78 -6.60
N PHE A 283 -2.89 13.51 -5.36
CA PHE A 283 -2.40 12.20 -4.96
C PHE A 283 -3.48 11.11 -5.10
N LYS A 284 -4.72 11.38 -4.68
CA LYS A 284 -5.85 10.43 -4.78
C LYS A 284 -6.19 10.08 -6.23
N ILE A 285 -6.15 11.05 -7.15
CA ILE A 285 -6.35 10.79 -8.58
C ILE A 285 -5.10 10.25 -9.30
N LYS A 286 -4.02 10.00 -8.55
CA LYS A 286 -2.74 9.45 -9.02
C LYS A 286 -1.95 10.38 -9.95
N ASP A 287 -2.18 11.68 -9.87
CA ASP A 287 -1.27 12.69 -10.41
C ASP A 287 -0.18 13.01 -9.37
N PHE A 288 0.77 12.09 -9.26
CA PHE A 288 1.84 12.16 -8.27
C PHE A 288 2.81 13.33 -8.51
N LYS A 289 2.97 13.78 -9.76
CA LYS A 289 3.78 14.95 -10.11
C LYS A 289 3.16 16.22 -9.56
N ALA A 290 1.89 16.49 -9.91
CA ALA A 290 1.17 17.66 -9.40
C ALA A 290 1.06 17.61 -7.86
N ALA A 291 0.84 16.42 -7.28
CA ALA A 291 0.83 16.24 -5.83
C ALA A 291 2.18 16.61 -5.20
N THR A 292 3.30 16.18 -5.79
CA THR A 292 4.64 16.48 -5.28
C THR A 292 4.96 17.97 -5.39
N GLU A 293 4.56 18.64 -6.47
CA GLU A 293 4.71 20.10 -6.63
C GLU A 293 3.97 20.85 -5.53
N ASP A 294 2.68 20.60 -5.36
CA ASP A 294 1.84 21.25 -4.35
C ASP A 294 2.33 20.97 -2.92
N LEU A 295 2.62 19.71 -2.61
CA LEU A 295 3.04 19.31 -1.27
C LEU A 295 4.46 19.81 -0.94
N SER A 296 5.36 19.89 -1.93
CA SER A 296 6.68 20.47 -1.74
C SER A 296 6.61 21.96 -1.45
N GLU A 297 5.71 22.69 -2.10
CA GLU A 297 5.50 24.11 -1.82
C GLU A 297 4.82 24.32 -0.47
N CYS A 298 3.82 23.48 -0.15
CA CYS A 298 3.16 23.46 1.15
C CYS A 298 4.17 23.34 2.30
N VAL A 299 5.10 22.37 2.26
CA VAL A 299 6.05 22.16 3.37
C VAL A 299 7.15 23.24 3.45
N LYS A 300 7.35 24.04 2.40
CA LYS A 300 8.20 25.23 2.47
C LYS A 300 7.52 26.36 3.24
N LEU A 301 6.21 26.55 3.01
CA LEU A 301 5.38 27.57 3.64
C LEU A 301 5.02 27.20 5.08
N ASP A 302 4.66 25.94 5.32
CA ASP A 302 4.34 25.38 6.63
C ASP A 302 5.24 24.18 6.94
N LYS A 303 6.34 24.45 7.65
CA LYS A 303 7.38 23.47 7.99
C LYS A 303 6.96 22.47 9.07
N ASP A 304 5.84 22.71 9.75
CA ASP A 304 5.34 21.86 10.84
C ASP A 304 4.14 21.01 10.38
N ASN A 305 3.80 21.03 9.08
CA ASN A 305 2.71 20.22 8.54
C ASN A 305 3.12 18.75 8.35
N LYS A 306 2.98 17.95 9.40
CA LYS A 306 3.23 16.49 9.38
C LYS A 306 2.41 15.72 8.33
N SER A 307 1.19 16.16 8.04
CA SER A 307 0.33 15.53 7.03
C SER A 307 0.89 15.77 5.62
N ALA A 308 1.28 17.00 5.31
CA ALA A 308 1.90 17.35 4.03
C ALA A 308 3.18 16.56 3.78
N TYR A 309 4.07 16.45 4.78
CA TYR A 309 5.27 15.61 4.67
C TYR A 309 4.94 14.12 4.45
N THR A 310 3.89 13.60 5.08
CA THR A 310 3.47 12.20 4.89
C THR A 310 3.00 11.95 3.45
N TYR A 311 2.13 12.79 2.92
CA TYR A 311 1.65 12.68 1.54
C TYR A 311 2.75 12.98 0.51
N LEU A 312 3.69 13.87 0.83
CA LEU A 312 4.87 14.14 -0.01
C LEU A 312 5.73 12.88 -0.12
N GLY A 313 5.97 12.18 0.99
CA GLY A 313 6.66 10.90 1.01
C GLY A 313 5.97 9.84 0.14
N LEU A 314 4.64 9.74 0.23
CA LEU A 314 3.85 8.81 -0.59
C LEU A 314 3.94 9.15 -2.09
N ALA A 315 3.81 10.43 -2.47
CA ALA A 315 3.89 10.87 -3.87
C ALA A 315 5.29 10.64 -4.45
N LEU A 316 6.35 10.97 -3.71
CA LEU A 316 7.74 10.73 -4.09
C LEU A 316 8.04 9.24 -4.22
N SER A 317 7.50 8.40 -3.34
CA SER A 317 7.62 6.94 -3.43
C SER A 317 6.99 6.41 -4.72
N SER A 318 5.78 6.86 -5.06
CA SER A 318 5.13 6.52 -6.33
C SER A 318 5.95 6.96 -7.55
N LEU A 319 6.62 8.12 -7.47
CA LEU A 319 7.54 8.60 -8.51
C LEU A 319 8.91 7.92 -8.49
N GLY A 320 9.18 6.98 -7.60
CA GLY A 320 10.45 6.27 -7.46
C GLY A 320 11.60 7.10 -6.86
N GLU A 321 11.31 8.28 -6.30
CA GLU A 321 12.27 9.15 -5.61
C GLU A 321 12.49 8.68 -4.16
N TYR A 322 12.92 7.42 -3.98
CA TYR A 322 12.87 6.72 -2.70
C TYR A 322 13.64 7.40 -1.55
N LYS A 323 14.80 8.01 -1.84
CA LYS A 323 15.58 8.73 -0.81
C LYS A 323 14.82 9.92 -0.26
N LYS A 324 14.27 10.76 -1.14
CA LYS A 324 13.47 11.92 -0.75
C LYS A 324 12.16 11.50 -0.07
N ALA A 325 11.58 10.37 -0.48
CA ALA A 325 10.41 9.80 0.15
C ALA A 325 10.68 9.40 1.61
N GLU A 326 11.80 8.70 1.86
CA GLU A 326 12.22 8.32 3.23
C GLU A 326 12.46 9.57 4.09
N GLU A 327 13.16 10.58 3.56
CA GLU A 327 13.41 11.86 4.25
C GLU A 327 12.11 12.57 4.63
N ALA A 328 11.14 12.66 3.72
CA ALA A 328 9.84 13.29 3.98
C ALA A 328 9.04 12.54 5.06
N HIS A 329 8.99 11.21 5.00
CA HIS A 329 8.34 10.40 6.03
C HIS A 329 8.98 10.57 7.41
N LEU A 330 10.31 10.53 7.48
CA LEU A 330 11.05 10.74 8.72
C LEU A 330 10.83 12.15 9.27
N LYS A 331 10.69 13.15 8.40
CA LYS A 331 10.39 14.53 8.82
C LYS A 331 9.01 14.64 9.46
N ALA A 332 7.99 13.98 8.91
CA ALA A 332 6.65 13.94 9.51
C ALA A 332 6.68 13.37 10.94
N ILE A 333 7.44 12.29 11.16
CA ILE A 333 7.62 11.65 12.47
C ILE A 333 8.46 12.53 13.41
N GLN A 334 9.45 13.24 12.89
CA GLN A 334 10.26 14.17 13.69
C GLN A 334 9.40 15.31 14.26
N ILE A 335 8.44 15.81 13.48
CA ILE A 335 7.50 16.87 13.89
C ILE A 335 6.56 16.35 14.98
N ASP A 336 5.99 15.16 14.79
CA ASP A 336 5.13 14.52 15.79
C ASP A 336 5.37 13.01 15.85
N GLN A 337 6.06 12.59 16.90
CA GLN A 337 6.39 11.18 17.12
C GLN A 337 5.16 10.32 17.41
N ASN A 338 4.05 10.91 17.87
CA ASN A 338 2.81 10.20 18.18
C ASN A 338 1.89 10.08 16.96
N PHE A 339 2.29 10.59 15.79
CA PHE A 339 1.49 10.53 14.58
C PHE A 339 1.53 9.12 13.96
N LEU A 340 0.60 8.25 14.39
CA LEU A 340 0.54 6.84 14.01
C LEU A 340 0.47 6.60 12.49
N ASP A 341 -0.24 7.46 11.75
CA ASP A 341 -0.34 7.31 10.29
C ASP A 341 1.02 7.45 9.60
N ALA A 342 1.87 8.39 10.04
CA ALA A 342 3.21 8.54 9.48
C ALA A 342 4.07 7.28 9.70
N TRP A 343 4.00 6.66 10.88
CA TRP A 343 4.66 5.38 11.14
C TRP A 343 4.12 4.25 10.26
N GLY A 344 2.80 4.16 10.10
CA GLY A 344 2.17 3.16 9.25
C GLY A 344 2.57 3.31 7.78
N HIS A 345 2.63 4.54 7.27
CA HIS A 345 3.06 4.82 5.89
C HIS A 345 4.56 4.57 5.68
N LEU A 346 5.42 4.94 6.64
CA LEU A 346 6.85 4.63 6.58
C LEU A 346 7.10 3.11 6.63
N ALA A 347 6.34 2.38 7.45
CA ALA A 347 6.41 0.93 7.49
C ALA A 347 6.03 0.32 6.13
N GLN A 348 4.93 0.76 5.50
CA GLN A 348 4.52 0.31 4.16
C GLN A 348 5.60 0.62 3.11
N PHE A 349 6.16 1.83 3.14
CA PHE A 349 7.27 2.21 2.26
C PHE A 349 8.46 1.25 2.37
N TYR A 350 8.87 0.89 3.61
CA TYR A 350 9.93 -0.10 3.79
C TYR A 350 9.53 -1.51 3.37
N GLN A 351 8.25 -1.89 3.49
CA GLN A 351 7.77 -3.16 2.94
C GLN A 351 7.90 -3.20 1.41
N ASP A 352 7.53 -2.12 0.73
CA ASP A 352 7.61 -2.01 -0.73
C ASP A 352 9.07 -2.06 -1.21
N LEU A 353 10.00 -1.48 -0.45
CA LEU A 353 11.45 -1.59 -0.68
C LEU A 353 12.07 -2.93 -0.23
N ALA A 354 11.27 -3.85 0.31
CA ALA A 354 11.71 -5.10 0.92
C ALA A 354 12.71 -4.96 2.10
N SER A 355 12.71 -3.81 2.78
CA SER A 355 13.48 -3.53 3.99
C SER A 355 12.76 -4.02 5.26
N SER A 356 12.65 -5.35 5.40
CA SER A 356 11.86 -5.99 6.48
C SER A 356 12.22 -5.55 7.89
N GLU A 357 13.52 -5.40 8.21
CA GLU A 357 13.98 -4.98 9.55
C GLU A 357 13.49 -3.57 9.91
N LYS A 358 13.66 -2.61 8.99
CA LYS A 358 13.19 -1.23 9.19
C LYS A 358 11.66 -1.17 9.29
N ALA A 359 10.95 -1.96 8.48
CA ALA A 359 9.49 -2.03 8.53
C ALA A 359 8.99 -2.57 9.89
N LEU A 360 9.62 -3.63 10.41
CA LEU A 360 9.31 -4.18 11.73
C LEU A 360 9.57 -3.16 12.86
N ASP A 361 10.71 -2.47 12.84
CA ASP A 361 11.02 -1.43 13.83
C ASP A 361 9.99 -0.29 13.83
N CYS A 362 9.57 0.17 12.65
CA CYS A 362 8.51 1.18 12.53
C CYS A 362 7.19 0.71 13.15
N LEU A 363 6.79 -0.54 12.88
CA LEU A 363 5.55 -1.12 13.39
C LEU A 363 5.62 -1.36 14.89
N GLU A 364 6.77 -1.78 15.41
CA GLU A 364 6.99 -1.90 16.86
C GLU A 364 6.89 -0.56 17.58
N LYS A 365 7.45 0.51 16.99
CA LYS A 365 7.32 1.87 17.53
C LYS A 365 5.87 2.35 17.51
N ALA A 366 5.16 2.17 16.39
CA ALA A 366 3.74 2.50 16.29
C ALA A 366 2.89 1.78 17.36
N LEU A 367 3.11 0.48 17.55
CA LEU A 367 2.37 -0.32 18.53
C LEU A 367 2.78 -0.04 19.99
N LYS A 368 3.97 0.54 20.24
CA LYS A 368 4.36 1.06 21.55
C LYS A 368 3.64 2.36 21.89
N ILE A 369 3.38 3.21 20.89
CA ILE A 369 2.63 4.47 21.05
C ILE A 369 1.16 4.15 21.32
N ASP A 370 0.55 3.29 20.50
CA ASP A 370 -0.82 2.84 20.69
C ASP A 370 -0.97 1.34 20.41
N ALA A 371 -1.17 0.57 21.49
CA ALA A 371 -1.39 -0.87 21.42
C ALA A 371 -2.77 -1.26 20.84
N ARG A 372 -3.67 -0.29 20.61
CA ARG A 372 -4.95 -0.50 19.92
C ARG A 372 -4.92 -0.07 18.46
N PHE A 373 -3.75 0.25 17.91
CA PHE A 373 -3.60 0.58 16.50
C PHE A 373 -3.76 -0.66 15.59
N ALA A 374 -5.00 -0.97 15.21
CA ALA A 374 -5.36 -2.15 14.42
C ALA A 374 -4.57 -2.26 13.10
N LYS A 375 -4.38 -1.13 12.38
CA LYS A 375 -3.59 -1.05 11.15
C LYS A 375 -2.13 -1.49 11.36
N GLY A 376 -1.54 -1.25 12.53
CA GLY A 376 -0.19 -1.71 12.87
C GLY A 376 -0.09 -3.25 12.91
N TYR A 377 -1.07 -3.92 13.52
CA TYR A 377 -1.14 -5.38 13.54
C TYR A 377 -1.41 -5.97 12.15
N HIS A 378 -2.29 -5.33 11.38
CA HIS A 378 -2.53 -5.71 9.98
C HIS A 378 -1.24 -5.67 9.16
N LEU A 379 -0.55 -4.53 9.16
CA LEU A 379 0.69 -4.33 8.39
C LEU A 379 1.81 -5.27 8.83
N ARG A 380 1.94 -5.54 10.14
CA ARG A 380 2.94 -6.51 10.64
C ARG A 380 2.57 -7.94 10.26
N GLY A 381 1.29 -8.29 10.34
CA GLY A 381 0.76 -9.56 9.85
C GLY A 381 1.01 -9.77 8.36
N LEU A 382 0.83 -8.73 7.54
CA LEU A 382 1.11 -8.74 6.10
C LEU A 382 2.60 -8.99 5.81
N LEU A 383 3.48 -8.29 6.50
CA LEU A 383 4.93 -8.48 6.37
C LEU A 383 5.35 -9.90 6.77
N LEU A 384 4.86 -10.39 7.90
CA LEU A 384 5.16 -11.74 8.39
C LEU A 384 4.60 -12.83 7.46
N HIS A 385 3.41 -12.62 6.89
CA HIS A 385 2.85 -13.49 5.85
C HIS A 385 3.76 -13.52 4.61
N ALA A 386 4.17 -12.35 4.11
CA ALA A 386 5.04 -12.24 2.94
C ALA A 386 6.42 -12.89 3.16
N MET A 387 6.93 -12.88 4.40
CA MET A 387 8.18 -13.54 4.80
C MET A 387 8.04 -15.06 5.05
N GLY A 388 6.83 -15.62 4.95
CA GLY A 388 6.53 -17.03 5.21
C GLY A 388 6.43 -17.39 6.70
N ASP A 389 6.46 -16.41 7.61
CA ASP A 389 6.34 -16.58 9.07
C ASP A 389 4.85 -16.61 9.50
N HIS A 390 4.06 -17.47 8.85
CA HIS A 390 2.59 -17.53 8.98
C HIS A 390 2.08 -17.69 10.43
N ARG A 391 2.80 -18.43 11.29
CA ARG A 391 2.39 -18.59 12.70
C ARG A 391 2.47 -17.29 13.50
N LYS A 392 3.46 -16.43 13.20
CA LYS A 392 3.55 -15.11 13.84
C LYS A 392 2.50 -14.18 13.23
N ALA A 393 2.29 -14.24 11.92
CA ALA A 393 1.22 -13.49 11.25
C ALA A 393 -0.17 -13.80 11.84
N ILE A 394 -0.50 -15.07 12.07
CA ILE A 394 -1.78 -15.47 12.71
C ILE A 394 -1.97 -14.79 14.07
N LYS A 395 -0.91 -14.68 14.89
CA LYS A 395 -0.98 -14.03 16.20
C LYS A 395 -1.31 -12.55 16.05
N ASP A 396 -0.57 -11.82 15.22
CA ASP A 396 -0.79 -10.39 15.01
C ASP A 396 -2.16 -10.10 14.41
N LEU A 397 -2.55 -10.84 13.37
CA LEU A 397 -3.85 -10.67 12.73
C LEU A 397 -5.01 -11.00 13.68
N SER A 398 -4.82 -11.94 14.60
CA SER A 398 -5.81 -12.22 15.64
C SER A 398 -5.97 -11.08 16.64
N VAL A 399 -4.88 -10.39 17.00
CA VAL A 399 -4.95 -9.19 17.82
C VAL A 399 -5.63 -8.06 17.04
N GLY A 400 -5.26 -7.85 15.77
CA GLY A 400 -5.91 -6.87 14.90
C GLY A 400 -7.43 -7.09 14.81
N LEU A 401 -7.87 -8.34 14.61
CA LEU A 401 -9.29 -8.72 14.55
C LEU A 401 -10.01 -8.66 15.90
N SER A 402 -9.28 -8.67 17.02
CA SER A 402 -9.87 -8.43 18.35
C SER A 402 -10.17 -6.96 18.60
N ILE A 403 -9.51 -6.06 17.86
CA ILE A 403 -9.74 -4.60 17.90
C ILE A 403 -10.78 -4.21 16.85
N GLU A 404 -10.62 -4.67 15.61
CA GLU A 404 -11.50 -4.41 14.48
C GLU A 404 -11.96 -5.74 13.84
N SER A 405 -13.09 -6.26 14.28
CA SER A 405 -13.56 -7.60 13.90
C SER A 405 -14.01 -7.71 12.44
N SER A 406 -14.42 -6.62 11.80
CA SER A 406 -14.91 -6.57 10.42
C SER A 406 -13.84 -6.25 9.38
N ASN A 407 -12.55 -6.34 9.74
CA ASN A 407 -11.47 -6.08 8.80
C ASN A 407 -11.25 -7.27 7.84
N ILE A 408 -11.79 -7.16 6.62
CA ILE A 408 -11.71 -8.20 5.59
C ILE A 408 -10.27 -8.57 5.21
N GLU A 409 -9.34 -7.61 5.19
CA GLU A 409 -7.95 -7.85 4.82
C GLU A 409 -7.28 -8.74 5.87
N CYS A 410 -7.53 -8.46 7.15
CA CYS A 410 -7.08 -9.31 8.25
C CYS A 410 -7.71 -10.71 8.23
N LEU A 411 -9.02 -10.82 7.97
CA LEU A 411 -9.71 -12.12 7.87
C LEU A 411 -9.12 -12.96 6.73
N TYR A 412 -9.04 -12.40 5.53
CA TYR A 412 -8.49 -13.07 4.35
C TYR A 412 -7.04 -13.51 4.57
N LEU A 413 -6.21 -12.61 5.11
CA LEU A 413 -4.79 -12.88 5.33
C LEU A 413 -4.57 -13.93 6.43
N ARG A 414 -5.36 -13.90 7.51
CA ARG A 414 -5.29 -14.91 8.58
C ARG A 414 -5.79 -16.26 8.09
N ALA A 415 -6.86 -16.29 7.30
CA ALA A 415 -7.34 -17.50 6.63
C ALA A 415 -6.27 -18.12 5.74
N SER A 416 -5.57 -17.30 4.94
CA SER A 416 -4.44 -17.71 4.10
C SER A 416 -3.29 -18.30 4.93
N CYS A 417 -2.95 -17.67 6.06
CA CYS A 417 -1.95 -18.21 6.98
C CYS A 417 -2.39 -19.55 7.57
N HIS A 418 -3.63 -19.67 8.04
CA HIS A 418 -4.19 -20.94 8.56
C HIS A 418 -4.17 -22.04 7.50
N HIS A 419 -4.54 -21.71 6.25
CA HIS A 419 -4.46 -22.63 5.12
C HIS A 419 -3.02 -23.11 4.91
N ALA A 420 -2.05 -22.20 4.82
CA ALA A 420 -0.65 -22.54 4.63
C ALA A 420 -0.08 -23.43 5.75
N VAL A 421 -0.47 -23.23 7.02
CA VAL A 421 0.02 -24.07 8.13
C VAL A 421 -0.77 -25.38 8.32
N GLY A 422 -1.81 -25.62 7.52
CA GLY A 422 -2.65 -26.83 7.59
C GLY A 422 -3.78 -26.78 8.62
N GLU A 423 -4.11 -25.60 9.14
CA GLU A 423 -5.22 -25.36 10.09
C GLU A 423 -6.53 -25.09 9.32
N TYR A 424 -6.93 -26.05 8.47
CA TYR A 424 -8.02 -25.87 7.49
C TYR A 424 -9.38 -25.49 8.09
N LYS A 425 -9.68 -25.94 9.31
CA LYS A 425 -10.93 -25.58 9.99
C LYS A 425 -11.01 -24.08 10.27
N GLU A 426 -9.93 -23.49 10.79
CA GLU A 426 -9.87 -22.06 11.08
C GLU A 426 -9.74 -21.25 9.78
N ALA A 427 -9.03 -21.79 8.78
CA ALA A 427 -8.96 -21.17 7.44
C ALA A 427 -10.35 -21.03 6.81
N VAL A 428 -11.14 -22.10 6.75
CA VAL A 428 -12.50 -22.08 6.19
C VAL A 428 -13.40 -21.13 6.97
N LYS A 429 -13.29 -21.11 8.31
CA LYS A 429 -14.05 -20.20 9.17
C LYS A 429 -13.77 -18.73 8.84
N ASP A 430 -12.50 -18.35 8.70
CA ASP A 430 -12.14 -16.96 8.39
C ASP A 430 -12.48 -16.59 6.94
N TYR A 431 -12.35 -17.52 5.99
CA TYR A 431 -12.82 -17.28 4.62
C TYR A 431 -14.33 -17.07 4.55
N ASP A 432 -15.12 -17.86 5.30
CA ASP A 432 -16.57 -17.67 5.39
C ASP A 432 -16.91 -16.32 6.02
N ALA A 433 -16.23 -15.94 7.10
CA ALA A 433 -16.40 -14.62 7.69
C ALA A 433 -16.07 -13.48 6.70
N ALA A 434 -15.05 -13.64 5.84
CA ALA A 434 -14.74 -12.66 4.81
C ALA A 434 -15.81 -12.57 3.71
N LEU A 435 -16.41 -13.71 3.34
CA LEU A 435 -17.50 -13.80 2.36
C LEU A 435 -18.81 -13.18 2.88
N ASP A 436 -19.07 -13.29 4.18
CA ASP A 436 -20.30 -12.80 4.82
C ASP A 436 -20.28 -11.30 5.15
N LEU A 437 -19.15 -10.61 4.96
CA LEU A 437 -19.04 -9.17 5.22
C LEU A 437 -19.78 -8.33 4.17
N GLU A 438 -20.60 -7.38 4.62
CA GLU A 438 -21.09 -6.30 3.77
C GLU A 438 -19.96 -5.29 3.54
N LEU A 439 -19.69 -4.96 2.27
CA LEU A 439 -18.58 -4.10 1.89
C LEU A 439 -19.06 -2.76 1.33
N ASP A 440 -18.41 -1.69 1.78
CA ASP A 440 -18.68 -0.33 1.33
C ASP A 440 -17.97 0.02 0.00
N SER A 441 -17.08 -0.85 -0.51
CA SER A 441 -16.27 -0.57 -1.70
C SER A 441 -16.02 -1.76 -2.61
N MET A 442 -15.97 -1.50 -3.91
CA MET A 442 -15.64 -2.49 -4.95
C MET A 442 -14.20 -3.02 -4.84
N ASP A 443 -13.27 -2.22 -4.33
CA ASP A 443 -11.86 -2.62 -4.21
C ASP A 443 -11.68 -3.81 -3.24
N LYS A 444 -12.50 -3.86 -2.18
CA LYS A 444 -12.49 -4.95 -1.20
C LYS A 444 -13.27 -6.18 -1.69
N PHE A 445 -14.16 -6.02 -2.66
CA PHE A 445 -14.94 -7.12 -3.24
C PHE A 445 -14.06 -8.21 -3.88
N VAL A 446 -12.90 -7.82 -4.41
CA VAL A 446 -11.91 -8.75 -4.96
C VAL A 446 -11.42 -9.73 -3.88
N LEU A 447 -11.30 -9.30 -2.62
CA LEU A 447 -10.89 -10.18 -1.52
C LEU A 447 -11.97 -11.22 -1.19
N GLN A 448 -13.26 -10.91 -1.35
CA GLN A 448 -14.33 -11.89 -1.21
C GLN A 448 -14.25 -12.94 -2.31
N CYS A 449 -14.05 -12.50 -3.56
CA CYS A 449 -13.85 -13.42 -4.68
C CYS A 449 -12.65 -14.34 -4.42
N LEU A 450 -11.53 -13.80 -3.94
CA LEU A 450 -10.35 -14.59 -3.57
C LEU A 450 -10.63 -15.53 -2.39
N ALA A 451 -11.33 -15.07 -1.35
CA ALA A 451 -11.70 -15.89 -0.19
C ALA A 451 -12.49 -17.14 -0.61
N PHE A 452 -13.41 -16.99 -1.58
CA PHE A 452 -14.13 -18.11 -2.17
C PHE A 452 -13.18 -19.17 -2.76
N TYR A 453 -12.32 -18.77 -3.70
CA TYR A 453 -11.44 -19.73 -4.37
C TYR A 453 -10.46 -20.37 -3.38
N GLN A 454 -9.95 -19.57 -2.45
CA GLN A 454 -9.01 -20.04 -1.44
C GLN A 454 -9.64 -21.01 -0.44
N LYS A 455 -10.90 -20.80 -0.07
CA LYS A 455 -11.67 -21.75 0.73
C LYS A 455 -11.77 -23.10 0.01
N GLU A 456 -12.10 -23.12 -1.28
CA GLU A 456 -12.21 -24.36 -2.04
C GLU A 456 -10.86 -25.08 -2.15
N ILE A 457 -9.76 -24.37 -2.40
CA ILE A 457 -8.42 -24.97 -2.43
C ILE A 457 -8.00 -25.48 -1.03
N ALA A 458 -8.41 -24.81 0.04
CA ALA A 458 -8.19 -25.30 1.41
C ALA A 458 -8.95 -26.62 1.67
N LEU A 459 -10.18 -26.74 1.19
CA LEU A 459 -10.97 -27.97 1.26
C LEU A 459 -10.35 -29.09 0.42
N TYR A 460 -9.91 -28.81 -0.81
CA TYR A 460 -9.18 -29.74 -1.67
C TYR A 460 -7.92 -30.28 -0.97
N THR A 461 -7.09 -29.38 -0.45
CA THR A 461 -5.85 -29.74 0.24
C THR A 461 -6.13 -30.56 1.49
N SER A 462 -7.16 -30.20 2.26
CA SER A 462 -7.61 -30.97 3.42
C SER A 462 -8.09 -32.38 3.04
N ALA A 463 -8.74 -32.56 1.89
CA ALA A 463 -9.20 -33.87 1.43
C ALA A 463 -8.03 -34.79 1.02
N LYS A 464 -6.93 -34.21 0.55
CA LYS A 464 -5.69 -34.90 0.14
C LYS A 464 -4.65 -35.04 1.25
N ILE A 465 -4.95 -34.58 2.48
CA ILE A 465 -3.94 -34.46 3.54
C ILE A 465 -3.25 -35.79 3.92
N ASN A 466 -3.99 -36.90 3.82
CA ASN A 466 -3.50 -38.25 4.12
C ASN A 466 -3.10 -39.05 2.87
N SER A 467 -3.29 -38.50 1.67
CA SER A 467 -2.80 -39.15 0.45
C SER A 467 -1.30 -38.94 0.32
N GLU A 468 -0.66 -39.85 -0.40
CA GLU A 468 0.70 -39.65 -0.86
C GLU A 468 0.83 -38.32 -1.62
N PHE A 469 1.91 -37.56 -1.40
CA PHE A 469 2.13 -36.26 -2.04
C PHE A 469 2.33 -36.36 -3.56
N SER A 470 2.63 -37.54 -4.08
CA SER A 470 2.63 -37.84 -5.52
C SER A 470 1.26 -37.65 -6.17
N TRP A 471 0.16 -37.77 -5.39
CA TRP A 471 -1.23 -37.65 -5.86
C TRP A 471 -1.86 -36.26 -5.64
N PHE A 472 -1.06 -35.31 -5.16
CA PHE A 472 -1.47 -33.91 -5.10
C PHE A 472 -1.26 -33.29 -6.49
N ASP A 473 -2.34 -32.93 -7.17
CA ASP A 473 -2.33 -32.46 -8.56
C ASP A 473 -3.50 -31.52 -8.81
N ILE A 474 -3.32 -30.22 -8.52
CA ILE A 474 -4.34 -29.19 -8.75
C ILE A 474 -4.67 -29.08 -10.24
N ASP A 475 -3.67 -29.20 -11.10
CA ASP A 475 -3.85 -29.02 -12.54
C ASP A 475 -4.78 -30.07 -13.14
N ARG A 476 -4.76 -31.29 -12.61
CA ARG A 476 -5.63 -32.36 -13.05
C ARG A 476 -6.94 -32.46 -12.27
N ASP A 477 -6.91 -32.27 -10.96
CA ASP A 477 -8.06 -32.54 -10.10
C ASP A 477 -9.06 -31.38 -10.02
N VAL A 478 -8.60 -30.14 -10.24
CA VAL A 478 -9.45 -28.94 -10.17
C VAL A 478 -9.93 -28.54 -11.54
N ASP A 479 -11.22 -28.23 -11.63
CA ASP A 479 -11.91 -27.88 -12.86
C ASP A 479 -11.22 -26.72 -13.63
N PRO A 480 -11.05 -26.82 -14.95
CA PRO A 480 -10.42 -25.79 -15.76
C PRO A 480 -11.07 -24.40 -15.65
N MET A 481 -12.41 -24.32 -15.59
CA MET A 481 -13.15 -23.07 -15.46
C MET A 481 -12.92 -22.44 -14.08
N PHE A 482 -12.91 -23.26 -13.01
CA PHE A 482 -12.57 -22.79 -11.67
C PHE A 482 -11.18 -22.15 -11.65
N LYS A 483 -10.17 -22.86 -12.18
CA LYS A 483 -8.79 -22.37 -12.21
C LYS A 483 -8.70 -21.06 -12.98
N GLU A 484 -9.37 -20.97 -14.13
CA GLU A 484 -9.37 -19.75 -14.94
C GLU A 484 -9.93 -18.55 -14.17
N TYR A 485 -11.12 -18.71 -13.57
CA TYR A 485 -11.78 -17.65 -12.81
C TYR A 485 -10.96 -17.24 -11.59
N TRP A 486 -10.37 -18.21 -10.90
CA TRP A 486 -9.47 -17.96 -9.77
C TRP A 486 -8.25 -17.14 -10.21
N CYS A 487 -7.58 -17.57 -11.28
CA CYS A 487 -6.40 -16.87 -11.78
C CYS A 487 -6.72 -15.45 -12.27
N LYS A 488 -7.89 -15.24 -12.89
CA LYS A 488 -8.39 -13.93 -13.35
C LYS A 488 -9.03 -13.08 -12.25
N ARG A 489 -9.18 -13.63 -11.02
CA ARG A 489 -9.85 -12.98 -9.88
C ARG A 489 -11.30 -12.55 -10.19
N LEU A 490 -12.01 -13.36 -10.98
CA LEU A 490 -13.39 -13.08 -11.40
C LEU A 490 -14.39 -13.45 -10.31
N HIS A 491 -15.60 -12.87 -10.38
CA HIS A 491 -16.69 -13.23 -9.49
C HIS A 491 -17.06 -14.73 -9.64
N PRO A 492 -17.21 -15.48 -8.54
CA PRO A 492 -17.43 -16.93 -8.58
C PRO A 492 -18.84 -17.36 -9.00
N LYS A 493 -19.72 -16.47 -9.47
CA LYS A 493 -21.16 -16.79 -9.70
C LYS A 493 -21.31 -17.94 -10.70
N ASN A 494 -20.66 -17.81 -11.85
CA ASN A 494 -20.69 -18.82 -12.91
C ASN A 494 -20.02 -20.13 -12.48
N VAL A 495 -18.95 -20.05 -11.67
CA VAL A 495 -18.24 -21.22 -11.14
C VAL A 495 -19.11 -21.97 -10.13
N CYS A 496 -19.84 -21.27 -9.26
CA CYS A 496 -20.73 -21.90 -8.27
C CYS A 496 -21.85 -22.71 -8.90
N GLU A 497 -22.34 -22.27 -10.06
CA GLU A 497 -23.46 -22.92 -10.77
C GLU A 497 -23.00 -24.10 -11.63
N LYS A 498 -21.78 -24.04 -12.18
CA LYS A 498 -21.29 -24.98 -13.20
C LYS A 498 -20.23 -25.97 -12.73
N VAL A 499 -19.53 -25.68 -11.62
CA VAL A 499 -18.39 -26.46 -11.16
C VAL A 499 -18.71 -27.19 -9.85
N TYR A 500 -18.26 -28.44 -9.75
CA TYR A 500 -18.36 -29.23 -8.54
C TYR A 500 -17.59 -28.60 -7.36
N ARG A 501 -18.28 -28.39 -6.24
CA ARG A 501 -17.70 -27.84 -5.01
C ARG A 501 -16.83 -28.86 -4.29
N GLN A 502 -15.73 -28.41 -3.70
CA GLN A 502 -14.82 -29.29 -2.99
C GLN A 502 -15.50 -29.88 -1.75
N PRO A 503 -15.21 -31.15 -1.39
CA PRO A 503 -15.86 -31.81 -0.26
C PRO A 503 -15.73 -31.00 1.03
N PRO A 504 -16.81 -30.87 1.84
CA PRO A 504 -16.72 -30.17 3.12
C PRO A 504 -15.78 -30.89 4.08
N LEU A 505 -15.30 -30.16 5.09
CA LEU A 505 -14.43 -30.72 6.13
C LEU A 505 -15.10 -31.95 6.78
N ARG A 506 -14.42 -33.10 6.74
CA ARG A 506 -14.93 -34.34 7.36
C ARG A 506 -15.06 -34.16 8.88
N LYS A 507 -16.15 -34.65 9.47
CA LYS A 507 -16.38 -34.62 10.94
C LYS A 507 -15.37 -35.45 11.75
N ALA A 508 -14.63 -36.35 11.09
CA ALA A 508 -13.55 -37.09 11.74
C ALA A 508 -12.46 -36.12 12.18
N LYS A 509 -11.98 -36.24 13.44
CA LYS A 509 -10.83 -35.47 13.94
C LYS A 509 -9.71 -35.59 12.91
N VAL A 510 -9.46 -34.53 12.14
CA VAL A 510 -8.21 -34.36 11.42
C VAL A 510 -7.16 -34.43 12.52
N LYS A 511 -6.51 -35.58 12.67
CA LYS A 511 -5.47 -35.76 13.67
C LYS A 511 -4.48 -34.64 13.40
N LYS A 512 -4.22 -33.80 14.40
CA LYS A 512 -3.12 -32.83 14.37
C LYS A 512 -1.93 -33.63 13.89
N GLN A 513 -1.42 -33.33 12.69
CA GLN A 513 -0.36 -34.15 12.14
C GLN A 513 0.84 -33.94 13.04
N ASP A 514 1.18 -34.97 13.82
CA ASP A 514 2.37 -34.97 14.65
C ASP A 514 3.57 -34.99 13.71
N PHE A 515 4.03 -33.81 13.29
CA PHE A 515 5.26 -33.68 12.54
C PHE A 515 6.43 -33.86 13.50
N THR A 516 6.71 -35.11 13.83
CA THR A 516 7.87 -35.46 14.64
C THR A 516 9.13 -35.27 13.81
N MET A 517 10.04 -34.44 14.32
CA MET A 517 11.33 -34.18 13.69
C MET A 517 12.25 -35.38 13.90
N THR A 518 12.42 -36.20 12.86
CA THR A 518 13.38 -37.32 12.86
C THR A 518 14.72 -36.87 12.28
N LYS A 519 15.80 -37.62 12.54
CA LYS A 519 17.12 -37.31 11.96
C LYS A 519 17.07 -37.20 10.41
N PRO A 520 16.43 -38.12 9.67
CA PRO A 520 16.27 -37.98 8.21
C PRO A 520 15.53 -36.69 7.80
N LYS A 521 14.42 -36.37 8.48
CA LYS A 521 13.66 -35.13 8.20
C LYS A 521 14.51 -33.88 8.46
N SER A 522 15.23 -33.84 9.58
CA SER A 522 16.11 -32.72 9.92
C SER A 522 17.24 -32.54 8.89
N THR A 523 17.87 -33.64 8.46
CA THR A 523 18.91 -33.60 7.42
C THR A 523 18.36 -33.11 6.10
N LEU A 524 17.19 -33.62 5.67
CA LEU A 524 16.54 -33.19 4.44
C LEU A 524 16.17 -31.71 4.48
N LEU A 525 15.52 -31.26 5.56
CA LEU A 525 15.09 -29.87 5.70
C LEU A 525 16.26 -28.89 5.77
N SER A 526 17.34 -29.26 6.46
CA SER A 526 18.56 -28.44 6.49
C SER A 526 19.20 -28.31 5.09
N ALA A 527 19.23 -29.39 4.32
CA ALA A 527 19.71 -29.35 2.94
C ALA A 527 18.78 -28.52 2.04
N ALA A 528 17.47 -28.67 2.19
CA ALA A 528 16.48 -27.89 1.45
C ALA A 528 16.58 -26.39 1.75
N ASP A 529 16.72 -25.99 3.02
CA ASP A 529 16.90 -24.59 3.39
C ASP A 529 18.20 -24.02 2.80
N ARG A 530 19.29 -24.79 2.82
CA ARG A 530 20.59 -24.40 2.23
C ARG A 530 20.49 -24.17 0.73
N VAL A 531 19.97 -25.14 -0.02
CA VAL A 531 19.80 -25.04 -1.47
C VAL A 531 18.80 -23.95 -1.82
N GLY A 532 17.68 -23.94 -1.11
CA GLY A 532 16.54 -23.06 -1.34
C GLY A 532 16.82 -21.59 -1.10
N LYS A 533 17.64 -21.22 -0.11
CA LYS A 533 17.97 -19.81 0.17
C LYS A 533 18.66 -19.11 -1.02
N THR A 534 19.33 -19.87 -1.88
CA THR A 534 20.06 -19.33 -3.04
C THR A 534 19.16 -18.72 -4.11
N ILE A 535 17.84 -18.97 -4.07
CA ILE A 535 16.87 -18.37 -5.00
C ILE A 535 16.58 -16.90 -4.69
N GLN A 536 17.00 -16.39 -3.54
CA GLN A 536 16.64 -15.06 -3.07
C GLN A 536 17.19 -13.97 -4.00
N TYR A 537 16.29 -13.14 -4.54
CA TYR A 537 16.68 -11.90 -5.17
C TYR A 537 16.98 -10.83 -4.12
N HIS A 538 18.13 -10.17 -4.25
CA HIS A 538 18.54 -9.04 -3.43
C HIS A 538 18.26 -7.74 -4.20
N CYS A 539 16.97 -7.43 -4.36
CA CYS A 539 16.51 -6.21 -5.00
C CYS A 539 15.22 -5.67 -4.35
N PRO A 540 14.92 -4.37 -4.53
CA PRO A 540 13.71 -3.76 -3.96
C PRO A 540 12.44 -4.53 -4.33
N GLY A 541 11.56 -4.72 -3.36
CA GLY A 541 10.28 -5.42 -3.54
C GLY A 541 10.35 -6.95 -3.49
N PHE A 542 11.50 -7.57 -3.22
CA PHE A 542 11.62 -9.01 -2.97
C PHE A 542 11.99 -9.32 -1.52
N LEU A 543 10.96 -9.52 -0.69
CA LEU A 543 11.15 -9.94 0.70
C LEU A 543 11.67 -11.38 0.80
N PRO A 544 12.54 -11.69 1.77
CA PRO A 544 12.95 -13.06 2.03
C PRO A 544 11.78 -13.88 2.55
N ASN A 545 11.43 -14.96 1.84
CA ASN A 545 10.36 -15.87 2.22
C ASN A 545 10.92 -17.26 2.52
N LYS A 546 10.96 -17.62 3.82
CA LYS A 546 11.56 -18.88 4.29
C LYS A 546 10.82 -20.11 3.76
N ARG A 547 9.51 -19.98 3.55
CA ARG A 547 8.64 -21.05 3.06
C ARG A 547 8.88 -21.33 1.59
N GLN A 548 9.02 -20.29 0.79
CA GLN A 548 9.41 -20.40 -0.61
C GLN A 548 10.84 -20.93 -0.76
N HIS A 549 11.79 -20.49 0.07
CA HIS A 549 13.15 -21.03 0.08
C HIS A 549 13.13 -22.54 0.32
N ARG A 550 12.53 -22.99 1.43
CA ARG A 550 12.43 -24.42 1.73
C ARG A 550 11.75 -25.22 0.62
N MET A 551 10.66 -24.68 0.07
CA MET A 551 9.95 -25.29 -1.05
C MET A 551 10.85 -25.47 -2.26
N ALA A 552 11.59 -24.43 -2.67
CA ALA A 552 12.48 -24.49 -3.82
C ALA A 552 13.62 -25.48 -3.62
N GLY A 553 14.17 -25.56 -2.39
CA GLY A 553 15.17 -26.56 -2.04
C GLY A 553 14.64 -27.99 -2.10
N LEU A 554 13.45 -28.25 -1.55
CA LEU A 554 12.79 -29.56 -1.64
C LEU A 554 12.51 -29.94 -3.10
N ALA A 555 12.04 -29.00 -3.91
CA ALA A 555 11.81 -29.19 -5.34
C ALA A 555 13.12 -29.52 -6.08
N ALA A 556 14.19 -28.76 -5.85
CA ALA A 556 15.49 -28.98 -6.48
C ALA A 556 16.09 -30.33 -6.12
N ILE A 557 16.02 -30.74 -4.84
CA ILE A 557 16.51 -32.03 -4.37
C ILE A 557 15.67 -33.18 -4.98
N GLU A 558 14.34 -33.07 -4.98
CA GLU A 558 13.47 -34.10 -5.57
C GLU A 558 13.73 -34.25 -7.07
N ILE A 559 13.89 -33.12 -7.78
CA ILE A 559 14.30 -33.11 -9.17
C ILE A 559 15.63 -33.85 -9.33
N ALA A 560 16.66 -33.49 -8.57
CA ALA A 560 17.97 -34.12 -8.67
C ALA A 560 17.92 -35.64 -8.46
N GLN A 561 17.15 -36.08 -7.46
CA GLN A 561 16.92 -37.49 -7.16
C GLN A 561 16.20 -38.22 -8.32
N ARG A 562 15.17 -37.61 -8.92
CA ARG A 562 14.42 -38.18 -10.05
C ARG A 562 15.29 -38.27 -11.30
N VAL A 563 15.95 -37.19 -11.70
CA VAL A 563 16.73 -37.20 -12.95
C VAL A 563 17.95 -38.12 -12.82
N SER A 564 18.60 -38.18 -11.64
CA SER A 564 19.68 -39.15 -11.40
C SER A 564 19.24 -40.61 -11.47
N LYS A 565 18.00 -40.94 -11.07
CA LYS A 565 17.44 -42.29 -11.24
C LYS A 565 17.24 -42.61 -12.74
N VAL A 566 16.74 -41.66 -13.52
CA VAL A 566 16.55 -41.80 -14.98
C VAL A 566 17.90 -41.98 -15.70
N TRP A 567 18.90 -41.14 -15.42
CA TRP A 567 20.24 -41.27 -16.03
C TRP A 567 20.90 -42.61 -15.73
N ARG A 568 20.80 -43.11 -14.49
CA ARG A 568 21.32 -44.44 -14.14
C ARG A 568 20.64 -45.56 -14.91
N SER A 569 19.33 -45.45 -15.15
CA SER A 569 18.57 -46.41 -15.96
C SER A 569 19.08 -46.41 -17.41
N LEU A 570 19.21 -45.24 -18.03
CA LEU A 570 19.70 -45.08 -19.40
C LEU A 570 21.14 -45.60 -19.56
N GLN A 571 22.04 -45.25 -18.65
CA GLN A 571 23.41 -45.76 -18.64
C GLN A 571 23.46 -47.30 -18.51
N SER A 572 22.56 -47.88 -17.72
CA SER A 572 22.47 -49.33 -17.58
C SER A 572 22.03 -49.98 -18.90
N GLU A 573 20.98 -49.46 -19.56
CA GLU A 573 20.50 -49.92 -20.85
C GLU A 573 21.59 -49.84 -21.93
N TRP A 574 22.36 -48.74 -21.96
CA TRP A 574 23.47 -48.56 -22.88
C TRP A 574 24.61 -49.57 -22.65
N ARG A 575 25.00 -49.81 -21.39
CA ARG A 575 26.00 -50.84 -21.01
C ARG A 575 25.54 -52.25 -21.33
N PHE A 576 24.23 -52.53 -21.26
CA PHE A 576 23.66 -53.81 -21.69
C PHE A 576 23.63 -53.93 -23.22
N SER A 577 23.32 -52.86 -23.95
CA SER A 577 23.33 -52.84 -25.41
C SER A 577 24.74 -53.10 -25.99
N THR A 578 25.75 -52.43 -25.44
CA THR A 578 27.17 -52.63 -25.83
C THR A 578 27.71 -54.01 -25.44
N LYS A 579 27.29 -54.59 -24.31
CA LYS A 579 27.66 -55.97 -23.95
C LYS A 579 26.95 -57.03 -24.79
N VAL A 580 25.72 -56.78 -25.25
CA VAL A 580 24.97 -57.70 -26.13
C VAL A 580 25.51 -57.66 -27.57
N ALA A 581 26.05 -56.53 -28.03
CA ALA A 581 26.79 -56.45 -29.29
C ALA A 581 28.09 -57.31 -29.30
N SER A 582 28.60 -57.69 -28.12
CA SER A 582 29.82 -58.50 -27.97
C SER A 582 29.57 -60.01 -27.83
N LYS A 583 28.33 -60.49 -27.67
CA LYS A 583 28.04 -61.93 -27.58
C LYS A 583 26.73 -62.30 -28.29
N ASN A 584 26.86 -62.93 -29.45
CA ASN A 584 25.79 -63.74 -30.04
C ASN A 584 25.34 -64.83 -29.05
N GLY A 585 24.08 -64.77 -28.59
CA GLY A 585 23.48 -65.88 -27.84
C GLY A 585 22.28 -65.51 -26.95
N LYS A 586 21.07 -65.83 -27.44
CA LYS A 586 19.81 -66.15 -26.73
C LYS A 586 19.45 -65.35 -25.45
N ARG A 587 18.35 -64.57 -25.55
CA ARG A 587 17.64 -63.90 -24.45
C ARG A 587 17.09 -64.88 -23.39
N PRO A 588 17.26 -64.60 -22.08
CA PRO A 588 16.26 -64.92 -21.07
C PRO A 588 15.47 -63.65 -20.71
N ARG A 589 14.14 -63.71 -20.85
CA ARG A 589 13.22 -62.68 -20.34
C ARG A 589 13.19 -62.73 -18.81
N ARG A 590 13.75 -61.72 -18.13
CA ARG A 590 13.40 -61.41 -16.73
C ARG A 590 12.81 -60.01 -16.69
N LYS A 591 11.48 -59.95 -16.56
CA LYS A 591 10.72 -58.70 -16.35
C LYS A 591 10.77 -58.38 -14.85
N GLU A 592 11.62 -57.45 -14.44
CA GLU A 592 11.31 -56.65 -13.25
C GLU A 592 10.38 -55.53 -13.70
N LYS A 593 9.12 -55.60 -13.27
CA LYS A 593 8.14 -54.54 -13.48
C LYS A 593 8.54 -53.36 -12.59
N ILE A 594 9.04 -52.29 -13.18
CA ILE A 594 8.94 -50.96 -12.57
C ILE A 594 7.46 -50.59 -12.60
N ILE A 595 6.81 -50.57 -11.44
CA ILE A 595 5.48 -49.99 -11.29
C ILE A 595 5.66 -48.48 -11.28
N ILE A 596 5.56 -47.86 -12.45
CA ILE A 596 5.16 -46.47 -12.58
C ILE A 596 3.62 -46.49 -12.41
N PRO A 597 3.02 -45.73 -11.49
CA PRO A 597 1.57 -45.69 -11.36
C PRO A 597 0.97 -45.27 -12.70
N ARG A 598 0.25 -46.19 -13.33
CA ARG A 598 -0.58 -45.87 -14.50
C ARG A 598 -1.72 -45.00 -13.99
N ILE A 599 -1.71 -43.77 -14.46
CA ILE A 599 -2.90 -42.95 -14.50
C ILE A 599 -3.74 -43.49 -15.67
N ASP A 600 -4.68 -44.41 -15.41
CA ASP A 600 -5.93 -44.51 -16.20
C ASP A 600 -6.97 -45.49 -15.62
N ARG A 601 -8.21 -44.96 -15.62
CA ARG A 601 -9.57 -45.53 -15.65
C ARG A 601 -10.36 -45.95 -14.37
N ASP A 602 -11.46 -45.18 -14.25
CA ASP A 602 -12.89 -45.55 -14.18
C ASP A 602 -13.60 -45.87 -12.84
N ARG A 603 -14.61 -45.01 -12.54
CA ARG A 603 -15.95 -45.46 -12.13
C ARG A 603 -17.08 -44.47 -12.53
N THR A 604 -17.68 -44.75 -13.69
CA THR A 604 -19.10 -44.66 -14.15
C THR A 604 -20.11 -43.64 -13.59
N GLY A 605 -20.79 -42.92 -14.50
CA GLY A 605 -22.21 -42.50 -14.41
C GLY A 605 -22.72 -41.43 -15.42
N CYS A 606 -23.26 -41.86 -16.58
CA CYS A 606 -24.22 -41.21 -17.54
C CYS A 606 -23.84 -39.91 -18.32
N SER A 607 -23.66 -39.99 -19.66
CA SER A 607 -24.58 -39.65 -20.79
C SER A 607 -24.75 -38.14 -20.99
N SER A 608 -24.62 -37.48 -22.15
CA SER A 608 -24.48 -37.75 -23.60
C SER A 608 -24.11 -36.36 -24.20
N GLU A 609 -23.22 -36.19 -25.18
CA GLU A 609 -23.49 -36.14 -26.63
C GLU A 609 -22.18 -35.78 -27.37
N ALA A 610 -22.07 -36.21 -28.62
CA ALA A 610 -20.85 -36.24 -29.41
C ALA A 610 -20.57 -34.96 -30.19
N SER A 611 -19.28 -34.63 -30.36
CA SER A 611 -18.77 -34.07 -31.62
C SER A 611 -17.31 -34.45 -31.86
N THR A 612 -17.07 -34.81 -33.11
CA THR A 612 -15.90 -35.49 -33.68
C THR A 612 -14.76 -34.54 -34.00
N SER A 613 -13.53 -34.86 -33.60
CA SER A 613 -12.37 -34.74 -34.49
C SER A 613 -11.30 -35.76 -34.12
N SER A 614 -10.82 -36.46 -35.15
CA SER A 614 -9.97 -37.64 -35.10
C SER A 614 -8.49 -37.28 -35.00
N ALA A 615 -7.76 -37.86 -34.05
CA ALA A 615 -6.33 -38.10 -34.17
C ALA A 615 -6.05 -39.58 -33.85
N LEU A 616 -5.48 -40.26 -34.84
CA LEU A 616 -5.14 -41.69 -34.83
C LEU A 616 -4.09 -41.99 -33.76
N GLU A 617 -4.46 -42.75 -32.73
CA GLU A 617 -3.50 -43.42 -31.83
C GLU A 617 -2.97 -44.70 -32.52
N GLU A 618 -1.81 -44.62 -33.16
CA GLU A 618 -1.01 -45.80 -33.47
C GLU A 618 -0.25 -46.27 -32.21
N LYS A 619 -0.70 -47.39 -31.66
CA LYS A 619 -0.05 -48.12 -30.58
C LYS A 619 1.27 -48.73 -31.05
N SER A 620 2.39 -48.16 -30.60
CA SER A 620 3.69 -48.83 -30.53
C SER A 620 4.14 -48.96 -29.07
N PRO A 621 4.79 -50.07 -28.65
CA PRO A 621 5.23 -50.26 -27.28
C PRO A 621 6.58 -49.54 -27.07
N GLY A 622 6.55 -48.20 -26.97
CA GLY A 622 7.74 -47.36 -26.82
C GLY A 622 8.05 -46.98 -25.36
N GLN A 623 9.33 -46.92 -25.01
CA GLN A 623 9.85 -46.39 -23.74
C GLN A 623 9.15 -45.07 -23.36
N SER A 624 8.70 -44.93 -22.10
CA SER A 624 8.23 -43.63 -21.63
C SER A 624 9.43 -42.69 -21.50
N VAL A 625 9.60 -41.78 -22.47
CA VAL A 625 10.62 -40.74 -22.45
C VAL A 625 10.28 -39.77 -21.31
N PHE A 626 11.19 -39.65 -20.32
CA PHE A 626 11.06 -38.65 -19.27
C PHE A 626 11.17 -37.26 -19.94
N SER A 627 10.08 -36.49 -19.97
CA SER A 627 10.04 -35.20 -20.69
C SER A 627 10.26 -34.00 -19.78
N TRP A 628 10.61 -32.84 -20.36
CA TRP A 628 10.75 -31.58 -19.64
C TRP A 628 9.50 -31.16 -18.86
N LEU A 629 8.30 -31.48 -19.37
CA LEU A 629 7.05 -31.23 -18.65
C LEU A 629 7.03 -31.95 -17.29
N HIS A 630 7.51 -33.20 -17.23
CA HIS A 630 7.56 -33.95 -15.98
C HIS A 630 8.49 -33.29 -14.95
N LEU A 631 9.61 -32.73 -15.39
CA LEU A 631 10.58 -32.03 -14.53
C LEU A 631 9.96 -30.77 -13.91
N TYR A 632 9.40 -29.91 -14.76
CA TYR A 632 8.79 -28.65 -14.33
C TYR A 632 7.54 -28.86 -13.47
N SER A 633 6.75 -29.90 -13.76
CA SER A 633 5.58 -30.24 -12.94
C SER A 633 5.93 -30.58 -11.49
N VAL A 634 7.14 -31.08 -11.20
CA VAL A 634 7.61 -31.25 -9.81
C VAL A 634 7.72 -29.90 -9.11
N ALA A 635 8.42 -28.94 -9.72
CA ALA A 635 8.58 -27.60 -9.16
C ALA A 635 7.26 -26.83 -9.08
N VAL A 636 6.37 -26.97 -10.07
CA VAL A 636 5.03 -26.37 -10.06
C VAL A 636 4.19 -26.91 -8.90
N LYS A 637 4.20 -28.23 -8.68
CA LYS A 637 3.47 -28.86 -7.56
C LYS A 637 3.96 -28.35 -6.20
N TRP A 638 5.27 -28.26 -6.02
CA TRP A 638 5.87 -27.66 -4.83
C TRP A 638 5.48 -26.19 -4.66
N ARG A 639 5.44 -25.44 -5.76
CA ARG A 639 5.02 -24.03 -5.76
C ARG A 639 3.54 -23.86 -5.40
N GLN A 640 2.66 -24.76 -5.85
CA GLN A 640 1.23 -24.78 -5.54
C GLN A 640 0.94 -25.03 -4.05
N ILE A 641 1.63 -25.98 -3.42
CA ILE A 641 1.37 -26.34 -2.02
C ILE A 641 2.03 -25.37 -1.01
N SER A 642 3.08 -24.67 -1.42
CA SER A 642 3.78 -23.71 -0.54
C SER A 642 2.99 -22.43 -0.34
N GLU A 643 2.51 -21.78 -1.39
CA GLU A 643 1.74 -20.54 -1.29
C GLU A 643 0.38 -20.76 -1.95
N PRO A 644 -0.59 -21.37 -1.24
CA PRO A 644 -1.87 -21.71 -1.84
C PRO A 644 -2.68 -20.48 -2.28
N CYS A 645 -2.35 -19.29 -1.77
CA CYS A 645 -2.96 -18.03 -2.15
C CYS A 645 -2.48 -17.44 -3.48
N ASP A 646 -1.43 -18.00 -4.08
CA ASP A 646 -0.93 -17.56 -5.38
C ASP A 646 -1.12 -18.67 -6.43
N PRO A 647 -2.13 -18.55 -7.33
CA PRO A 647 -2.46 -19.59 -8.29
C PRO A 647 -1.39 -19.73 -9.36
N VAL A 648 -0.59 -20.79 -9.26
CA VAL A 648 0.37 -21.23 -10.27
C VAL A 648 -0.15 -22.50 -10.93
N VAL A 649 -0.70 -22.38 -12.14
CA VAL A 649 -1.29 -23.48 -12.90
C VAL A 649 -0.83 -23.45 -14.35
N TRP A 650 -0.85 -24.61 -15.00
CA TRP A 650 -0.53 -24.73 -16.42
C TRP A 650 -1.65 -24.12 -17.26
N VAL A 651 -1.29 -23.18 -18.13
CA VAL A 651 -2.29 -22.39 -18.88
C VAL A 651 -3.00 -23.25 -19.93
N ASN A 652 -2.32 -24.24 -20.52
CA ASN A 652 -2.94 -25.25 -21.39
C ASN A 652 -3.85 -26.25 -20.65
N LYS A 653 -4.01 -26.10 -19.34
CA LYS A 653 -4.97 -26.86 -18.51
C LYS A 653 -6.13 -25.99 -18.03
N LEU A 654 -6.30 -24.78 -18.57
CA LEU A 654 -7.47 -23.92 -18.40
C LEU A 654 -8.55 -24.25 -19.45
N SER A 655 -9.69 -23.57 -19.41
CA SER A 655 -10.83 -23.88 -20.30
C SER A 655 -10.51 -23.56 -21.78
N GLU A 656 -11.20 -24.20 -22.73
CA GLU A 656 -11.02 -23.93 -24.18
C GLU A 656 -11.53 -22.54 -24.60
N GLU A 657 -12.39 -21.90 -23.79
CA GLU A 657 -12.88 -20.52 -24.01
C GLU A 657 -11.79 -19.46 -23.78
N PHE A 658 -10.54 -19.88 -23.61
CA PHE A 658 -9.36 -19.04 -23.44
C PHE A 658 -8.95 -18.33 -24.74
N ASN A 659 -9.86 -17.52 -25.30
CA ASN A 659 -9.64 -16.69 -26.49
C ASN A 659 -8.93 -15.36 -26.20
N SER A 660 -8.69 -15.04 -24.92
CA SER A 660 -7.98 -13.83 -24.49
C SER A 660 -6.97 -14.16 -23.39
N GLY A 661 -5.73 -13.70 -23.59
CA GLY A 661 -4.56 -14.06 -22.80
C GLY A 661 -4.71 -13.89 -21.29
N PHE A 662 -4.02 -14.76 -20.54
CA PHE A 662 -3.74 -14.54 -19.14
C PHE A 662 -2.88 -13.29 -19.05
N GLY A 663 -3.46 -12.16 -18.68
CA GLY A 663 -2.72 -10.92 -18.50
C GLY A 663 -1.87 -10.99 -17.23
N SER A 664 -0.81 -11.80 -17.22
CA SER A 664 0.36 -11.55 -16.37
C SER A 664 1.06 -10.31 -16.93
N ASN A 665 0.36 -9.19 -16.86
CA ASN A 665 0.86 -7.88 -17.15
C ASN A 665 1.84 -7.59 -16.01
N THR A 666 3.10 -7.45 -16.37
CA THR A 666 4.14 -7.01 -15.44
C THR A 666 4.41 -5.54 -15.75
N PRO A 667 3.62 -4.59 -15.19
CA PRO A 667 3.84 -3.18 -15.44
C PRO A 667 5.17 -2.74 -14.81
N LEU A 668 5.98 -2.05 -15.59
CA LEU A 668 7.15 -1.34 -15.10
C LEU A 668 6.75 0.07 -14.63
N ILE A 669 5.80 0.67 -15.35
CA ILE A 669 5.19 1.97 -15.05
C ILE A 669 3.67 1.81 -15.13
N LEU A 670 2.95 2.39 -14.18
CA LEU A 670 1.49 2.50 -14.19
C LEU A 670 1.09 3.97 -14.08
N GLY A 671 0.84 4.60 -15.23
CA GLY A 671 0.57 6.02 -15.30
C GLY A 671 1.84 6.82 -14.99
N GLN A 672 1.86 7.51 -13.85
CA GLN A 672 3.07 8.17 -13.33
C GLN A 672 3.80 7.30 -12.28
N ALA A 673 3.19 6.22 -11.79
CA ALA A 673 3.77 5.37 -10.76
C ALA A 673 4.85 4.45 -11.32
N ARG A 674 5.99 4.37 -10.63
CA ARG A 674 7.08 3.43 -10.91
C ARG A 674 6.93 2.21 -10.03
N ILE A 675 6.78 1.04 -10.63
CA ILE A 675 6.60 -0.21 -9.86
C ILE A 675 7.96 -0.63 -9.30
N THR A 676 8.13 -0.55 -7.98
CA THR A 676 9.41 -0.78 -7.28
C THR A 676 10.17 -2.02 -7.73
N ARG A 677 9.44 -3.13 -7.92
CA ARG A 677 10.01 -4.42 -8.29
C ARG A 677 10.58 -4.49 -9.71
N TYR A 678 9.96 -3.77 -10.65
CA TYR A 678 10.18 -3.96 -12.09
C TYR A 678 10.74 -2.72 -12.80
N TYR A 679 10.55 -1.53 -12.22
CA TYR A 679 11.09 -0.28 -12.75
C TYR A 679 12.61 -0.27 -12.96
N PRO A 680 13.44 -0.95 -12.14
CA PRO A 680 14.88 -1.06 -12.42
C PRO A 680 15.21 -1.62 -13.82
N HIS A 681 14.31 -2.40 -14.41
CA HIS A 681 14.46 -2.97 -15.76
C HIS A 681 13.89 -2.08 -16.87
N PHE A 682 13.37 -0.89 -16.53
CA PHE A 682 12.72 0.02 -17.48
C PHE A 682 13.63 0.38 -18.65
N GLN A 683 14.84 0.87 -18.35
CA GLN A 683 15.75 1.32 -19.39
C GLN A 683 16.14 0.18 -20.33
N ARG A 684 16.52 -0.98 -19.79
CA ARG A 684 16.87 -2.16 -20.60
C ARG A 684 15.68 -2.63 -21.43
N THR A 685 14.47 -2.60 -20.89
CA THR A 685 13.24 -2.94 -21.63
C THR A 685 12.99 -1.96 -22.78
N LEU A 686 13.18 -0.66 -22.53
CA LEU A 686 13.06 0.38 -23.56
C LEU A 686 14.12 0.20 -24.66
N ASP A 687 15.36 -0.10 -24.31
CA ASP A 687 16.45 -0.31 -25.27
C ASP A 687 16.22 -1.56 -26.13
N VAL A 688 15.73 -2.66 -25.52
CA VAL A 688 15.31 -3.86 -26.24
C VAL A 688 14.15 -3.54 -27.18
N ALA A 689 13.14 -2.80 -26.71
CA ALA A 689 12.00 -2.39 -27.53
C ALA A 689 12.45 -1.58 -28.76
N LYS A 690 13.31 -0.58 -28.57
CA LYS A 690 13.89 0.22 -29.67
C LYS A 690 14.70 -0.62 -30.66
N THR A 691 15.50 -1.56 -30.15
CA THR A 691 16.28 -2.49 -30.98
C THR A 691 15.35 -3.35 -31.84
N VAL A 692 14.29 -3.90 -31.24
CA VAL A 692 13.26 -4.67 -31.94
C VAL A 692 12.54 -3.82 -32.99
N MET A 693 12.17 -2.58 -32.67
CA MET A 693 11.55 -1.65 -33.62
C MET A 693 12.46 -1.36 -34.82
N LYS A 694 13.76 -1.17 -34.58
CA LYS A 694 14.75 -0.91 -35.63
C LYS A 694 14.92 -2.11 -36.57
N GLU A 695 14.95 -3.33 -36.02
CA GLU A 695 15.13 -4.55 -36.80
C GLU A 695 13.86 -4.95 -37.58
N ASN A 696 12.68 -4.86 -36.96
CA ASN A 696 11.42 -5.26 -37.59
C ASN A 696 10.84 -4.20 -38.53
N GLY A 697 11.20 -2.93 -38.34
CA GLY A 697 10.63 -1.81 -39.09
C GLY A 697 9.14 -1.56 -38.85
N CYS A 698 8.50 -2.28 -37.93
CA CYS A 698 7.08 -2.14 -37.60
C CYS A 698 6.78 -2.50 -36.13
N VAL A 699 5.64 -2.02 -35.65
CA VAL A 699 4.98 -2.42 -34.39
C VAL A 699 3.52 -2.76 -34.67
N TYR A 700 2.79 -3.31 -33.71
CA TYR A 700 1.39 -3.69 -33.88
C TYR A 700 0.48 -2.84 -33.01
N SER A 701 -0.63 -2.35 -33.57
CA SER A 701 -1.64 -1.60 -32.82
C SER A 701 -2.41 -2.52 -31.87
N LYS A 702 -3.24 -1.94 -31.00
CA LYS A 702 -4.17 -2.70 -30.15
C LYS A 702 -5.15 -3.59 -30.94
N ALA A 703 -5.42 -3.27 -32.20
CA ALA A 703 -6.25 -4.07 -33.11
C ALA A 703 -5.44 -5.08 -33.94
N ASP A 704 -4.17 -5.31 -33.57
CA ASP A 704 -3.22 -6.20 -34.25
C ASP A 704 -2.90 -5.79 -35.70
N CYS A 705 -3.07 -4.50 -36.04
CA CYS A 705 -2.66 -3.94 -37.33
C CYS A 705 -1.19 -3.50 -37.30
N ALA A 706 -0.42 -3.80 -38.35
CA ALA A 706 0.97 -3.36 -38.45
C ALA A 706 1.08 -1.84 -38.69
N ILE A 707 1.84 -1.17 -37.84
CA ILE A 707 2.22 0.24 -37.95
C ILE A 707 3.64 0.29 -38.49
N ASP A 708 3.77 0.81 -39.71
CA ASP A 708 5.06 0.96 -40.40
C ASP A 708 5.89 2.10 -39.78
N LEU A 709 7.13 1.79 -39.39
CA LEU A 709 8.08 2.72 -38.79
C LEU A 709 9.13 3.22 -39.79
N SER A 710 9.19 2.64 -40.98
CA SER A 710 10.23 2.96 -41.99
C SER A 710 10.06 4.33 -42.64
N LYS A 711 8.89 4.95 -42.49
CA LYS A 711 8.54 6.24 -43.08
C LYS A 711 8.81 7.41 -42.13
N ASP A 712 9.00 8.59 -42.72
CA ASP A 712 8.95 9.89 -42.03
C ASP A 712 9.99 10.12 -40.91
N GLY A 713 11.14 9.43 -40.95
CA GLY A 713 12.21 9.62 -39.96
C GLY A 713 11.88 9.09 -38.55
N LYS A 714 10.74 8.39 -38.37
CA LYS A 714 10.27 7.88 -37.08
C LYS A 714 11.30 7.02 -36.35
N LEU A 715 12.06 6.20 -37.08
CA LEU A 715 13.11 5.37 -36.48
C LEU A 715 14.21 6.20 -35.79
N GLU A 716 14.59 7.35 -36.33
CA GLU A 716 15.60 8.22 -35.69
C GLU A 716 15.06 8.83 -34.40
N GLU A 717 13.79 9.24 -34.39
CA GLU A 717 13.12 9.77 -33.20
C GLU A 717 12.92 8.70 -32.14
N ILE A 718 12.55 7.47 -32.54
CA ILE A 718 12.42 6.31 -31.65
C ILE A 718 13.74 6.00 -30.95
N LEU A 719 14.86 6.03 -31.68
CA LEU A 719 16.18 5.77 -31.09
C LEU A 719 16.56 6.86 -30.06
N LYS A 720 16.15 8.12 -30.29
CA LYS A 720 16.35 9.26 -29.38
C LYS A 720 15.38 9.31 -28.19
N ALA A 721 14.25 8.60 -28.24
CA ALA A 721 13.21 8.66 -27.21
C ALA A 721 13.69 8.15 -25.84
N GLU A 722 13.66 8.95 -24.78
CA GLU A 722 14.12 8.51 -23.44
C GLU A 722 12.97 8.02 -22.54
N THR A 723 11.74 8.41 -22.87
CA THR A 723 10.57 8.09 -22.06
C THR A 723 9.48 7.38 -22.87
N CYS A 724 8.55 6.74 -22.15
CA CYS A 724 7.31 6.23 -22.74
C CYS A 724 6.53 7.33 -23.47
N SER A 725 6.56 8.57 -22.96
CA SER A 725 5.83 9.69 -23.56
C SER A 725 6.42 10.06 -24.92
N ASP A 726 7.74 10.05 -25.05
CA ASP A 726 8.41 10.33 -26.32
C ASP A 726 8.06 9.24 -27.33
N LEU A 727 8.15 7.97 -26.92
CA LEU A 727 7.84 6.84 -27.78
C LEU A 727 6.37 6.82 -28.24
N TYR A 728 5.44 7.11 -27.32
CA TYR A 728 4.02 7.20 -27.64
C TYR A 728 3.71 8.37 -28.57
N LYS A 729 4.39 9.53 -28.43
CA LYS A 729 4.23 10.68 -29.34
C LYS A 729 4.64 10.35 -30.78
N VAL A 730 5.73 9.59 -30.95
CA VAL A 730 6.23 9.22 -32.30
C VAL A 730 5.31 8.20 -32.97
N ILE A 731 4.80 7.22 -32.22
CA ILE A 731 3.96 6.15 -32.76
C ILE A 731 2.50 6.62 -32.94
N GLY A 732 1.98 7.40 -31.99
CA GLY A 732 0.67 8.05 -32.06
C GLY A 732 -0.50 7.26 -31.46
N GLU A 733 -0.33 5.97 -31.19
CA GLU A 733 -1.38 5.10 -30.64
C GLU A 733 -0.86 4.00 -29.71
N ASP A 734 -1.77 3.29 -29.02
CA ASP A 734 -1.46 2.10 -28.24
C ASP A 734 -0.83 1.02 -29.13
N PHE A 735 0.32 0.50 -28.74
CA PHE A 735 1.03 -0.51 -29.53
C PHE A 735 1.65 -1.60 -28.68
N TRP A 736 1.97 -2.71 -29.35
CA TRP A 736 2.78 -3.79 -28.82
C TRP A 736 3.80 -4.27 -29.86
N LEU A 737 4.84 -4.91 -29.36
CA LEU A 737 5.86 -5.62 -30.15
C LEU A 737 6.29 -6.85 -29.37
N ALA A 738 6.89 -7.83 -30.04
CA ALA A 738 7.42 -9.02 -29.39
C ALA A 738 8.93 -9.11 -29.61
N THR A 739 9.66 -9.46 -28.56
CA THR A 739 11.01 -10.02 -28.72
C THR A 739 10.91 -11.36 -29.44
N TRP A 740 11.99 -11.81 -30.05
CA TRP A 740 12.07 -13.14 -30.65
C TRP A 740 13.15 -13.97 -29.96
N CYS A 741 12.99 -15.29 -29.99
CA CYS A 741 14.08 -16.21 -29.68
C CYS A 741 14.32 -17.14 -30.87
N ASN A 742 15.58 -17.43 -31.15
CA ASN A 742 15.94 -18.41 -32.17
C ASN A 742 15.55 -19.83 -31.71
N SER A 743 14.94 -20.59 -32.61
CA SER A 743 14.62 -22.00 -32.39
C SER A 743 15.89 -22.84 -32.37
N THR A 744 16.07 -23.67 -31.35
CA THR A 744 17.14 -24.68 -31.31
C THR A 744 16.80 -25.95 -32.10
N ALA A 745 15.54 -26.13 -32.49
CA ALA A 745 15.06 -27.33 -33.18
C ALA A 745 14.93 -27.15 -34.69
N PHE A 746 14.82 -25.90 -35.15
CA PHE A 746 14.63 -25.55 -36.55
C PHE A 746 15.51 -24.35 -36.88
N GLU A 747 16.61 -24.59 -37.59
CA GLU A 747 17.56 -23.55 -37.97
C GLU A 747 16.86 -22.45 -38.78
N GLY A 748 17.17 -21.18 -38.48
CA GLY A 748 16.57 -20.01 -39.12
C GLY A 748 15.14 -19.66 -38.65
N LYS A 749 14.47 -20.52 -37.86
CA LYS A 749 13.13 -20.21 -37.34
C LYS A 749 13.20 -19.32 -36.10
N ARG A 750 12.54 -18.17 -36.14
CA ARG A 750 12.32 -17.27 -34.98
C ARG A 750 10.96 -17.57 -34.33
N LEU A 751 10.95 -17.62 -33.01
CA LEU A 751 9.74 -17.78 -32.20
C LEU A 751 9.40 -16.44 -31.53
N GLU A 752 8.12 -16.11 -31.48
CA GLU A 752 7.62 -14.95 -30.74
C GLU A 752 7.81 -15.17 -29.23
N GLY A 753 8.69 -14.38 -28.62
CA GLY A 753 9.01 -14.43 -27.21
C GLY A 753 8.12 -13.51 -26.38
N THR A 754 8.74 -12.55 -25.72
CA THR A 754 8.07 -11.69 -24.75
C THR A 754 7.45 -10.47 -25.44
N ARG A 755 6.18 -10.18 -25.17
CA ARG A 755 5.51 -8.97 -25.67
C ARG A 755 5.81 -7.78 -24.77
N ILE A 756 6.25 -6.67 -25.38
CA ILE A 756 6.35 -5.36 -24.75
C ILE A 756 5.17 -4.54 -25.26
N THR A 757 4.41 -3.95 -24.34
CA THR A 757 3.18 -3.22 -24.66
C THR A 757 3.23 -1.85 -24.01
N LEU A 758 2.91 -0.82 -24.79
CA LEU A 758 2.73 0.54 -24.30
C LEU A 758 1.29 0.98 -24.53
N VAL A 759 0.61 1.35 -23.44
CA VAL A 759 -0.81 1.73 -23.46
C VAL A 759 -1.01 3.05 -22.74
N LYS A 760 -1.86 3.92 -23.29
CA LYS A 760 -2.34 5.13 -22.62
C LYS A 760 -3.34 4.78 -21.53
N THR A 761 -3.06 5.21 -20.30
CA THR A 761 -3.91 4.99 -19.12
C THR A 761 -4.42 6.32 -18.59
N GLY A 762 -5.69 6.61 -18.83
CA GLY A 762 -6.31 7.88 -18.44
C GLY A 762 -5.77 9.08 -19.23
N GLU A 763 -5.90 10.28 -18.66
CA GLU A 763 -5.53 11.52 -19.35
C GLU A 763 -4.02 11.78 -19.36
N CYS A 764 -3.32 11.44 -18.28
CA CYS A 764 -1.92 11.84 -18.07
C CYS A 764 -0.93 10.66 -17.92
N GLY A 765 -1.41 9.42 -18.03
CA GLY A 765 -0.63 8.23 -17.70
C GLY A 765 -0.28 7.35 -18.91
N LEU A 766 0.92 6.75 -18.87
CA LEU A 766 1.30 5.66 -19.76
C LEU A 766 1.64 4.42 -18.93
N MET A 767 1.35 3.26 -19.49
CA MET A 767 1.70 1.97 -18.90
C MET A 767 2.58 1.22 -19.87
N LEU A 768 3.85 1.02 -19.48
CA LEU A 768 4.75 0.08 -20.13
C LEU A 768 4.72 -1.22 -19.35
N GLN A 769 4.39 -2.31 -20.03
CA GLN A 769 4.29 -3.62 -19.41
C GLN A 769 4.88 -4.70 -20.31
N VAL A 770 5.39 -5.73 -19.65
CA VAL A 770 5.80 -6.98 -20.28
C VAL A 770 4.67 -8.00 -20.15
N ARG A 771 4.38 -8.73 -21.24
CA ARG A 771 3.35 -9.77 -21.35
C ARG A 771 3.96 -11.04 -21.92
N HIS A 772 3.58 -12.18 -21.35
CA HIS A 772 3.86 -13.48 -21.93
C HIS A 772 2.62 -13.93 -22.71
N HIS A 773 2.78 -14.32 -23.97
CA HIS A 773 1.63 -14.74 -24.79
C HIS A 773 1.22 -16.17 -24.44
N VAL A 774 -0.06 -16.37 -24.11
CA VAL A 774 -0.61 -17.67 -23.69
C VAL A 774 -0.69 -18.66 -24.84
N LEU A 775 -1.07 -18.19 -26.03
CA LEU A 775 -1.26 -19.00 -27.22
C LEU A 775 0.05 -19.16 -27.99
N CYS A 776 1.16 -19.42 -27.30
CA CYS A 776 2.36 -19.84 -28.00
C CYS A 776 2.11 -21.26 -28.54
N ASN A 777 1.47 -21.35 -29.72
CA ASN A 777 1.28 -22.58 -30.49
C ASN A 777 2.63 -23.32 -30.70
N SER A 778 3.74 -22.61 -30.52
CA SER A 778 5.11 -23.12 -30.45
C SER A 778 5.33 -24.16 -29.33
N TYR A 779 4.62 -24.09 -28.20
CA TYR A 779 4.70 -25.09 -27.12
C TYR A 779 3.96 -26.39 -27.48
N CYS A 780 2.95 -26.32 -28.35
CA CYS A 780 2.15 -27.48 -28.74
C CYS A 780 2.90 -28.44 -29.70
N GLY A 781 4.11 -28.09 -30.14
CA GLY A 781 5.03 -29.04 -30.76
C GLY A 781 5.95 -29.64 -29.71
N GLU A 782 6.01 -30.97 -29.62
CA GLU A 782 6.87 -31.73 -28.70
C GLU A 782 8.39 -31.48 -28.89
N THR A 783 8.85 -30.43 -29.56
CA THR A 783 10.23 -30.30 -30.06
C THR A 783 10.83 -28.90 -29.89
N TYR A 784 10.61 -28.20 -28.78
CA TYR A 784 11.37 -26.97 -28.49
C TYR A 784 12.13 -27.06 -27.17
N GLY A 785 13.47 -26.98 -27.29
CA GLY A 785 14.41 -27.53 -26.32
C GLY A 785 14.52 -29.04 -26.52
N SER A 786 15.70 -29.54 -26.90
CA SER A 786 15.98 -30.96 -27.09
C SER A 786 15.20 -31.84 -26.07
N ASN A 787 14.22 -32.62 -26.54
CA ASN A 787 13.65 -33.71 -25.73
C ASN A 787 14.70 -34.78 -25.40
N ASP A 788 15.83 -34.70 -26.08
CA ASP A 788 16.92 -35.62 -25.90
C ASP A 788 17.74 -35.21 -24.67
N PHE A 789 17.40 -35.84 -23.55
CA PHE A 789 18.32 -36.03 -22.42
C PHE A 789 19.64 -36.66 -22.89
N GLY A 790 19.74 -37.18 -24.13
CA GLY A 790 20.94 -37.51 -24.89
C GLY A 790 22.03 -36.45 -24.89
N THR A 791 21.67 -35.19 -25.01
CA THR A 791 22.64 -34.07 -24.91
C THR A 791 23.25 -33.93 -23.51
N LEU A 792 22.59 -34.49 -22.50
CA LEU A 792 23.09 -34.61 -21.13
C LEU A 792 23.74 -35.99 -20.89
N GLU A 793 23.83 -36.91 -21.85
CA GLU A 793 24.40 -38.26 -21.65
C GLU A 793 25.93 -38.26 -21.41
N ASN A 794 26.65 -37.21 -21.81
CA ASN A 794 28.11 -37.09 -21.65
C ASN A 794 28.54 -36.54 -20.28
N PHE A 795 27.97 -37.05 -19.18
CA PHE A 795 28.37 -36.66 -17.81
C PHE A 795 29.70 -37.28 -17.32
N ASP A 796 30.40 -38.06 -18.14
CA ASP A 796 31.71 -38.61 -17.82
C ASP A 796 32.82 -37.59 -18.11
N GLY A 797 33.16 -36.77 -17.09
CA GLY A 797 34.48 -36.14 -16.88
C GLY A 797 35.03 -35.10 -17.87
N HIS A 798 34.66 -35.13 -19.16
CA HIS A 798 35.17 -34.25 -20.22
C HIS A 798 34.11 -33.30 -20.83
N GLY A 799 32.84 -33.42 -20.41
CA GLY A 799 31.69 -32.66 -20.95
C GLY A 799 31.10 -31.55 -20.06
N GLN A 800 31.75 -31.15 -18.96
CA GLN A 800 31.18 -30.22 -17.97
C GLN A 800 30.71 -28.88 -18.58
N SER A 801 31.49 -28.27 -19.47
CA SER A 801 31.13 -27.00 -20.12
C SER A 801 29.90 -27.12 -21.02
N GLN A 802 29.71 -28.24 -21.72
CA GLN A 802 28.55 -28.49 -22.57
C GLN A 802 27.27 -28.71 -21.75
N SER A 803 27.39 -29.40 -20.62
CA SER A 803 26.24 -29.63 -19.72
C SER A 803 25.74 -28.35 -19.05
N GLN A 804 26.64 -27.45 -18.65
CA GLN A 804 26.29 -26.13 -18.11
C GLN A 804 25.56 -25.29 -19.17
N PHE A 805 26.08 -25.29 -20.40
CA PHE A 805 25.46 -24.62 -21.54
C PHE A 805 24.02 -25.11 -21.80
N ALA A 806 23.81 -26.43 -21.83
CA ALA A 806 22.49 -27.01 -22.05
C ALA A 806 21.49 -26.67 -20.94
N ILE A 807 21.92 -26.72 -19.67
CA ILE A 807 21.05 -26.38 -18.51
C ILE A 807 20.65 -24.89 -18.55
N ILE A 808 21.61 -23.99 -18.78
CA ILE A 808 21.35 -22.54 -18.78
C ILE A 808 20.52 -22.14 -20.01
N GLY A 809 20.83 -22.71 -21.18
CA GLY A 809 20.02 -22.52 -22.39
C GLY A 809 18.58 -22.97 -22.19
N ALA A 810 18.35 -24.13 -21.55
CA ALA A 810 16.99 -24.58 -21.23
C ALA A 810 16.25 -23.61 -20.28
N CYS A 811 16.97 -22.99 -19.34
CA CYS A 811 16.40 -21.98 -18.45
C CYS A 811 16.01 -20.70 -19.19
N HIS A 812 16.80 -20.26 -20.18
CA HIS A 812 16.46 -19.13 -21.05
C HIS A 812 15.12 -19.33 -21.78
N PHE A 813 14.97 -20.48 -22.44
CA PHE A 813 13.71 -20.83 -23.11
C PHE A 813 12.56 -20.94 -22.12
N ARG A 814 12.83 -21.44 -20.91
CA ARG A 814 11.77 -21.52 -19.90
C ARG A 814 11.23 -20.17 -19.49
N TYR A 815 12.10 -19.20 -19.19
CA TYR A 815 11.62 -17.86 -18.78
C TYR A 815 10.82 -17.17 -19.89
N ASN A 816 11.18 -17.40 -21.16
CA ASN A 816 10.48 -16.80 -22.30
C ASN A 816 9.18 -17.54 -22.69
N PHE A 817 9.10 -18.85 -22.53
CA PHE A 817 8.02 -19.67 -23.12
C PHE A 817 7.18 -20.46 -22.12
N MET A 818 7.47 -20.42 -20.81
CA MET A 818 6.70 -21.17 -19.80
C MET A 818 5.23 -20.71 -19.73
N PRO A 819 4.24 -21.56 -20.07
CA PRO A 819 2.83 -21.18 -20.02
C PRO A 819 2.27 -21.45 -18.61
N LEU A 820 2.78 -20.74 -17.61
CA LEU A 820 2.18 -20.71 -16.27
C LEU A 820 1.37 -19.45 -16.09
N SER A 821 0.26 -19.55 -15.35
CA SER A 821 -0.52 -18.38 -14.95
C SER A 821 0.37 -17.35 -14.23
N ARG A 822 1.14 -17.78 -13.23
CA ARG A 822 2.06 -16.94 -12.44
C ARG A 822 3.25 -17.75 -11.94
N GLY A 823 4.22 -17.09 -11.31
CA GLY A 823 5.26 -17.77 -10.51
C GLY A 823 6.35 -18.48 -11.31
N SER A 824 6.57 -18.10 -12.56
CA SER A 824 7.60 -18.71 -13.43
C SER A 824 9.03 -18.50 -12.91
N ALA A 825 9.32 -17.36 -12.26
CA ALA A 825 10.66 -17.01 -11.78
C ALA A 825 11.26 -18.10 -10.85
N VAL A 826 10.57 -18.40 -9.75
CA VAL A 826 11.03 -19.38 -8.76
C VAL A 826 11.04 -20.80 -9.34
N VAL A 827 10.05 -21.15 -10.16
CA VAL A 827 9.96 -22.47 -10.81
C VAL A 827 11.15 -22.70 -11.75
N GLY A 828 11.50 -21.72 -12.60
CA GLY A 828 12.64 -21.79 -13.51
C GLY A 828 13.95 -22.02 -12.77
N PHE A 829 14.24 -21.19 -11.77
CA PHE A 829 15.49 -21.27 -11.03
C PHE A 829 15.59 -22.54 -10.16
N SER A 830 14.49 -22.99 -9.55
CA SER A 830 14.47 -24.24 -8.76
C SER A 830 14.80 -25.47 -9.62
N VAL A 831 14.30 -25.51 -10.85
CA VAL A 831 14.61 -26.58 -11.81
C VAL A 831 16.07 -26.52 -12.24
N MET A 832 16.60 -25.32 -12.50
CA MET A 832 18.03 -25.14 -12.81
C MET A 832 18.92 -25.70 -11.69
N LEU A 833 18.63 -25.35 -10.44
CA LEU A 833 19.36 -25.86 -9.27
C LEU A 833 19.26 -27.39 -9.17
N GLY A 834 18.08 -27.96 -9.41
CA GLY A 834 17.89 -29.40 -9.40
C GLY A 834 18.70 -30.13 -10.48
N LEU A 835 18.77 -29.58 -11.70
CA LEU A 835 19.58 -30.14 -12.80
C LEU A 835 21.08 -30.04 -12.52
N LEU A 836 21.53 -28.89 -11.98
CA LEU A 836 22.92 -28.71 -11.57
C LEU A 836 23.31 -29.72 -10.48
N LEU A 837 22.47 -29.87 -9.45
CA LEU A 837 22.69 -30.87 -8.39
C LEU A 837 22.78 -32.28 -8.97
N ALA A 838 21.88 -32.62 -9.89
CA ALA A 838 21.88 -33.93 -10.53
C ALA A 838 23.17 -34.19 -11.36
N ALA A 839 23.75 -33.13 -11.92
CA ALA A 839 25.06 -33.11 -12.57
C ALA A 839 26.25 -33.05 -11.59
N ASN A 840 26.02 -33.24 -10.29
CA ASN A 840 27.00 -33.12 -9.20
C ASN A 840 27.61 -31.71 -9.08
N MET A 841 26.87 -30.67 -9.41
CA MET A 841 27.26 -29.27 -9.24
C MET A 841 26.31 -28.58 -8.25
N GLU A 842 26.82 -28.16 -7.09
CA GLU A 842 26.05 -27.39 -6.12
C GLU A 842 26.35 -25.89 -6.29
N PHE A 843 25.31 -25.11 -6.53
CA PHE A 843 25.41 -23.65 -6.46
C PHE A 843 25.44 -23.23 -4.99
N THR A 844 26.55 -22.63 -4.57
CA THR A 844 26.80 -22.22 -3.18
C THR A 844 26.85 -20.70 -2.98
N GLY A 845 26.68 -19.94 -4.07
CA GLY A 845 26.70 -18.49 -4.07
C GLY A 845 25.31 -17.87 -3.87
N ASN A 846 25.25 -16.56 -4.09
CA ASN A 846 24.01 -15.80 -4.11
C ASN A 846 23.85 -15.13 -5.47
N ILE A 847 22.61 -14.84 -5.83
CA ILE A 847 22.31 -13.98 -6.97
C ILE A 847 22.79 -12.56 -6.63
N PRO A 848 23.57 -11.89 -7.49
CA PRO A 848 24.10 -10.56 -7.21
C PRO A 848 23.01 -9.53 -6.90
N GLU A 849 23.38 -8.52 -6.12
CA GLU A 849 22.48 -7.40 -5.79
C GLU A 849 21.99 -6.70 -7.06
N GLY A 850 20.69 -6.36 -7.08
CA GLY A 850 20.05 -5.69 -8.21
C GLY A 850 19.74 -6.58 -9.42
N ARG A 851 20.12 -7.87 -9.41
CA ARG A 851 19.84 -8.79 -10.52
C ARG A 851 18.62 -9.67 -10.28
N GLN A 852 17.91 -9.97 -11.36
CA GLN A 852 16.78 -10.89 -11.41
C GLN A 852 16.98 -11.82 -12.62
N VAL A 853 17.12 -13.13 -12.36
CA VAL A 853 17.55 -14.12 -13.37
C VAL A 853 16.52 -14.29 -14.48
N ASP A 854 15.24 -14.21 -14.14
CA ASP A 854 14.13 -14.24 -15.08
C ASP A 854 14.17 -13.03 -16.03
N TRP A 855 14.40 -11.82 -15.51
CA TRP A 855 14.56 -10.62 -16.33
C TRP A 855 15.82 -10.63 -17.19
N ASP A 856 16.93 -11.18 -16.67
CA ASP A 856 18.15 -11.38 -17.47
C ASP A 856 17.88 -12.27 -18.68
N ALA A 857 17.02 -13.29 -18.56
CA ALA A 857 16.60 -14.14 -19.67
C ALA A 857 15.58 -13.48 -20.60
N ILE A 858 14.55 -12.84 -20.05
CA ILE A 858 13.47 -12.19 -20.81
C ILE A 858 14.00 -11.06 -21.71
N LEU A 859 15.00 -10.33 -21.22
CA LEU A 859 15.60 -9.19 -21.91
C LEU A 859 16.88 -9.57 -22.69
N SER A 860 17.12 -10.87 -22.91
CA SER A 860 18.17 -11.36 -23.80
C SER A 860 17.54 -11.82 -25.12
N LEU A 861 18.20 -11.52 -26.25
CA LEU A 861 17.72 -11.89 -27.59
C LEU A 861 17.98 -13.37 -27.93
N ASP A 862 18.98 -13.96 -27.30
CA ASP A 862 19.44 -15.32 -27.55
C ASP A 862 20.03 -15.98 -26.28
N PRO A 863 20.11 -17.33 -26.26
CA PRO A 863 20.63 -18.07 -25.12
C PRO A 863 22.10 -17.76 -24.76
N ASP A 864 22.93 -17.39 -25.72
CA ASP A 864 24.36 -17.10 -25.49
C ASP A 864 24.51 -15.78 -24.73
N SER A 865 23.77 -14.75 -25.15
CA SER A 865 23.65 -13.47 -24.44
C SER A 865 23.19 -13.66 -22.99
N PHE A 866 22.19 -14.53 -22.76
CA PHE A 866 21.75 -14.86 -21.40
C PHE A 866 22.87 -15.57 -20.63
N MET A 867 23.57 -16.50 -21.26
CA MET A 867 24.69 -17.22 -20.64
C MET A 867 25.79 -16.29 -20.18
N ASP A 868 26.20 -15.36 -21.03
CA ASP A 868 27.20 -14.35 -20.70
C ASP A 868 26.75 -13.48 -19.52
N SER A 869 25.45 -13.17 -19.45
CA SER A 869 24.88 -12.41 -18.34
C SER A 869 24.99 -13.13 -16.99
N VAL A 870 24.86 -14.47 -16.95
CA VAL A 870 24.86 -15.24 -15.69
C VAL A 870 26.20 -15.89 -15.34
N LYS A 871 27.04 -16.16 -16.33
CA LYS A 871 28.32 -16.88 -16.21
C LYS A 871 29.24 -16.29 -15.15
N SER A 872 29.33 -14.95 -15.11
CA SER A 872 30.25 -14.21 -14.24
C SER A 872 30.04 -14.48 -12.73
N TRP A 873 28.81 -14.76 -12.30
CA TRP A 873 28.49 -15.02 -10.89
C TRP A 873 28.07 -16.47 -10.62
N LEU A 874 27.50 -17.15 -11.61
CA LEU A 874 27.07 -18.53 -11.50
C LEU A 874 28.27 -19.48 -11.42
N TYR A 875 29.19 -19.42 -12.38
CA TYR A 875 30.27 -20.42 -12.50
C TYR A 875 31.27 -20.41 -11.34
N PRO A 876 31.74 -19.25 -10.83
CA PRO A 876 32.62 -19.23 -9.65
C PRO A 876 31.97 -19.83 -8.40
N SER A 877 30.63 -19.87 -8.37
CA SER A 877 29.84 -20.34 -7.24
C SER A 877 29.40 -21.80 -7.37
N LEU A 878 29.65 -22.44 -8.51
CA LEU A 878 29.37 -23.86 -8.75
C LEU A 878 30.52 -24.73 -8.23
N LYS A 879 30.21 -25.61 -7.27
CA LYS A 879 31.17 -26.56 -6.71
C LYS A 879 30.80 -27.98 -7.11
N VAL A 880 31.79 -28.73 -7.60
CA VAL A 880 31.60 -30.16 -7.89
C VAL A 880 31.50 -30.92 -6.57
N THR A 881 30.38 -31.61 -6.35
CA THR A 881 30.11 -32.36 -5.12
C THR A 881 29.13 -33.50 -5.35
N THR A 882 29.35 -34.61 -4.65
CA THR A 882 28.42 -35.75 -4.61
C THR A 882 27.69 -35.86 -3.28
N ALA A 883 27.93 -34.94 -2.33
CA ALA A 883 27.35 -34.99 -0.98
C ALA A 883 25.81 -34.92 -0.97
N TRP A 884 25.22 -34.36 -2.03
CA TRP A 884 23.76 -34.33 -2.19
C TRP A 884 23.14 -35.73 -2.31
N LYS A 885 23.92 -36.75 -2.69
CA LYS A 885 23.46 -38.15 -2.80
C LYS A 885 23.18 -38.79 -1.43
N ASP A 886 23.75 -38.23 -0.36
CA ASP A 886 23.52 -38.67 1.01
C ASP A 886 22.26 -38.03 1.63
N ILE A 887 21.63 -37.08 0.93
CA ILE A 887 20.38 -36.47 1.36
C ILE A 887 19.25 -37.51 1.26
N PRO A 888 18.44 -37.69 2.33
CA PRO A 888 17.29 -38.59 2.30
C PRO A 888 16.36 -38.34 1.11
N ASP A 889 15.78 -39.42 0.58
CA ASP A 889 14.84 -39.33 -0.55
C ASP A 889 13.59 -38.55 -0.13
N VAL A 890 13.24 -37.51 -0.92
CA VAL A 890 12.18 -36.55 -0.57
C VAL A 890 10.83 -37.26 -0.47
N ALA A 891 10.52 -38.11 -1.45
CA ALA A 891 9.22 -38.76 -1.55
C ALA A 891 8.97 -39.75 -0.40
N SER A 892 9.99 -40.49 0.03
CA SER A 892 9.89 -41.39 1.19
C SER A 892 10.00 -40.69 2.55
N THR A 893 10.69 -39.54 2.62
CA THR A 893 10.81 -38.79 3.88
C THR A 893 9.54 -37.97 4.18
N LEU A 894 8.89 -37.47 3.13
CA LEU A 894 7.66 -36.66 3.17
C LEU A 894 6.55 -37.35 2.38
N GLU A 895 6.12 -38.51 2.87
CA GLU A 895 5.21 -39.42 2.15
C GLU A 895 3.86 -38.77 1.83
N THR A 896 3.26 -38.06 2.79
CA THR A 896 1.89 -37.54 2.66
C THR A 896 1.85 -36.04 2.40
N THR A 897 0.79 -35.57 1.75
CA THR A 897 0.52 -34.13 1.55
C THR A 897 0.61 -33.34 2.86
N GLY A 898 0.06 -33.87 3.96
CA GLY A 898 0.15 -33.19 5.25
C GLY A 898 1.55 -33.15 5.84
N SER A 899 2.37 -34.19 5.63
CA SER A 899 3.77 -34.16 6.06
C SER A 899 4.56 -33.08 5.32
N VAL A 900 4.21 -32.82 4.06
CA VAL A 900 4.75 -31.71 3.25
C VAL A 900 4.31 -30.36 3.79
N VAL A 901 3.01 -30.16 4.05
CA VAL A 901 2.47 -28.90 4.62
C VAL A 901 3.12 -28.58 5.97
N ALA A 902 3.29 -29.60 6.82
CA ALA A 902 3.95 -29.46 8.11
C ALA A 902 5.44 -29.14 7.95
N ALA A 903 6.15 -29.83 7.05
CA ALA A 903 7.56 -29.60 6.73
C ALA A 903 7.83 -28.17 6.24
N LEU A 904 6.94 -27.61 5.40
CA LEU A 904 7.03 -26.23 4.92
C LEU A 904 6.80 -25.18 6.03
N SER A 905 6.28 -25.61 7.18
CA SER A 905 5.94 -24.74 8.32
C SER A 905 6.82 -24.97 9.55
N SER A 906 7.80 -25.87 9.48
CA SER A 906 8.58 -26.34 10.63
C SER A 906 9.97 -25.70 10.70
N TYR A 907 10.07 -24.44 11.10
CA TYR A 907 11.37 -23.80 11.33
C TYR A 907 11.87 -24.14 12.73
N SER A 908 13.16 -24.44 12.87
CA SER A 908 13.81 -24.47 14.19
C SER A 908 13.69 -23.07 14.79
N SER A 909 13.03 -22.99 15.95
CA SER A 909 12.96 -21.77 16.76
C SER A 909 14.32 -21.32 17.23
#